data_AF-A0AA35WXB5-F1
#
_entry.id   AF-A0AA35WXB5-F1
#
_cell.length_a   1.000
_cell.length_b   1.000
_cell.length_c   1.000
_cell.angle_alpha   90.00
_cell.angle_beta   90.00
_cell.angle_gamma   90.00
#
_symmetry.space_group_name_H-M   'P 1'
#
loop_
_entity.id
_entity.type
_entity.pdbx_description
1 polymer ?
#
loop_
_entity_poly.entity_id
_entity_poly.type
_entity_poly.pdbx_seq_one_letter_code
_entity_poly.pdbx_strand_id
1 'polypeptide(L)'
;MTYVPVTHVQVGIMKAGPNQECANCEASPTTIMCASCEQKFCDNCPLYSIKAPRIGINSPCPICQQCTTKLALKDAEDWISKALDLIRSREEGCMKASMACVLIALHTTEALPLANMKAVARELLNQGFQEQALLLFSVIKELSSLENDVFQFYYPKVKALQEISPWKPWRENWLLTLAPHEQPMVHVPHLSRVSKEITKYTSDIEHKERAKYEALVYSYICELQKAWKNRDIPKMLNIVDFTEVVNEDALILRNGIKAAMKALDIFLGEVQEYIQRLHPEEQCTIHFFQGYAQIYSSEVQKGLDLIERAVWSGYCHSCLLEATSNLVVFQLAYHPSVRNYLVKECKNIVKNRPPQKICFSGLLDVLGISQKDLDPFRERCWPKLSIAGINTDATRKHEYTVQQQVKEGKLNYFEAGYALIDFIPSASHPSEEMVCFFNASLWFLKDLKSKTEGDSQQIYALKKLTLKCVEEACSVARVDLHPGMQFYASRFGLAIAAEAITAAGKFATSGDSNILVEYFRSVFHNGRFCPFWKMPIVPVCEAHMLNSFTGKLHTKFMLHLQRDESNCLLTSEEVKYQLYENDIRWLCPVEEKDATHERAMEALLNEKGLTWSDISETMCSGLCPRTPEGWLIQQEHLEGNLPYVTLKGFEVNRSDSNNPGIKVTVIPVEDAKNGLISPVDIHTVLQIPMKDIFPITYSLDPPSDSQLFHPFQQIRFESSSLENSDILYTLLQTDYLLKCFSVGSDVSAKPPFRQRDCSEGLTAKLHPPHLKKVLAPIQERGKIKNKRQRFWIQADEIECSCTEKGPMLYYRIGEVKMVIRTSPMRQGLDGKLHDIEDEDPESPGSKFAKDLTENYDEISKYYPIFGRLKELCKLQFFGRTTGSIIKQMKSNITTPDDILQDIQSKARKGNETLRRTCTWVPAAVAAEEKGHSKIMSYGGVRLAPELKETPVPIVRGEKTCDFDQLTHCSPFQRSPVTTTPPPCESLRCLNGIQSQPTTTEAPNKAVSWQNFAGNSCGGSRMGPQSTETGGGTTQGWTGNADREGEWGRTMGDQSSETGGGTTQDWTGNADREGEWGRTMGDQSSETGGGTTQGWTGNADREGEWGRTMADQSSETGGDCTGYLNEVDGEGYSRKIGGVHLAPKPKETTLIPRVKDEMTY
;
A
#
# COMPACT_ATOMS: atom_id res chain seq x y z
N MET A 1 -16.50 68.81 9.03
CA MET A 1 -16.08 67.80 10.03
C MET A 1 -14.96 68.38 10.87
N THR A 2 -14.99 68.16 12.18
CA THR A 2 -13.95 68.60 13.12
C THR A 2 -12.67 67.79 12.91
N TYR A 3 -11.51 68.46 12.94
CA TYR A 3 -10.20 67.79 12.92
C TYR A 3 -10.05 66.93 14.18
N VAL A 4 -9.89 65.61 14.01
CA VAL A 4 -9.45 64.71 15.08
C VAL A 4 -7.91 64.71 15.06
N PRO A 5 -7.22 65.11 16.14
CA PRO A 5 -5.77 65.00 16.20
C PRO A 5 -5.39 63.51 16.20
N VAL A 6 -4.62 63.08 15.20
CA VAL A 6 -4.10 61.71 15.17
C VAL A 6 -2.98 61.60 16.20
N THR A 7 -3.26 60.96 17.33
CA THR A 7 -2.26 60.64 18.35
C THR A 7 -1.37 59.50 17.84
N HIS A 8 -0.24 59.87 17.22
CA HIS A 8 0.78 58.92 16.78
C HIS A 8 1.38 58.15 17.95
N VAL A 9 1.85 56.93 17.66
CA VAL A 9 2.72 56.16 18.56
C VAL A 9 4.05 56.90 18.66
N GLN A 10 4.29 57.58 19.79
CA GLN A 10 5.61 58.18 20.05
C GLN A 10 6.55 57.11 20.59
N VAL A 11 7.63 56.88 19.85
CA VAL A 11 8.69 55.91 20.19
C VAL A 11 9.95 56.69 20.58
N GLY A 12 10.28 56.68 21.87
CA GLY A 12 11.53 57.23 22.40
C GLY A 12 12.54 56.13 22.69
N ILE A 13 13.75 56.22 22.12
CA ILE A 13 14.86 55.29 22.41
C ILE A 13 15.59 55.78 23.67
N MET A 14 15.62 54.96 24.73
CA MET A 14 16.35 55.28 25.97
C MET A 14 17.82 54.84 25.88
N LYS A 15 18.66 55.70 25.27
CA LYS A 15 20.13 55.53 25.07
C LYS A 15 20.54 54.31 24.22
N ALA A 16 21.75 54.36 23.64
CA ALA A 16 22.13 53.51 22.52
C ALA A 16 23.54 52.90 22.62
N GLY A 17 23.63 51.67 22.13
CA GLY A 17 24.83 50.90 21.74
C GLY A 17 24.35 49.74 20.83
N PRO A 18 25.07 49.34 19.77
CA PRO A 18 24.47 48.57 18.68
C PRO A 18 24.35 47.06 18.94
N ASN A 19 23.19 46.51 18.57
CA ASN A 19 22.85 45.12 18.26
C ASN A 19 23.86 44.02 18.68
N GLN A 20 23.80 43.60 19.94
CA GLN A 20 24.14 42.24 20.37
C GLN A 20 23.07 41.72 21.34
N GLU A 21 22.64 40.47 21.14
CA GLU A 21 21.72 39.80 22.06
C GLU A 21 22.46 39.51 23.38
N CYS A 22 21.98 40.09 24.48
CA CYS A 22 22.63 39.97 25.78
C CYS A 22 22.33 38.59 26.42
N ALA A 23 23.12 37.58 26.03
CA ALA A 23 22.90 36.18 26.41
C ALA A 23 22.99 35.87 27.93
N ASN A 24 23.48 36.80 28.76
CA ASN A 24 23.68 36.62 30.21
C ASN A 24 22.99 37.72 31.04
N CYS A 25 21.64 37.79 30.98
CA CYS A 25 20.87 38.83 31.69
C CYS A 25 20.67 38.58 33.21
N GLU A 26 21.06 37.42 33.77
CA GLU A 26 20.64 37.01 35.13
C GLU A 26 21.35 37.72 36.31
N ALA A 27 22.37 38.56 36.06
CA ALA A 27 23.20 39.16 37.11
C ALA A 27 23.01 40.68 37.35
N SER A 28 22.04 41.33 36.71
CA SER A 28 21.80 42.78 36.88
C SER A 28 20.95 43.07 38.14
N PRO A 29 21.39 43.94 39.08
CA PRO A 29 20.61 44.30 40.27
C PRO A 29 19.38 45.17 39.96
N THR A 30 19.33 45.76 38.76
CA THR A 30 18.18 46.48 38.21
C THR A 30 17.67 45.75 36.96
N THR A 31 16.36 45.50 36.92
CA THR A 31 15.67 44.88 35.78
C THR A 31 14.42 45.67 35.46
N ILE A 32 14.28 46.09 34.21
CA ILE A 32 13.09 46.78 33.69
C ILE A 32 12.16 45.73 33.07
N MET A 33 10.88 45.72 33.45
CA MET A 33 9.90 44.82 32.85
C MET A 33 9.30 45.42 31.59
N CYS A 34 9.18 44.63 30.53
CA CYS A 34 8.40 45.01 29.35
C CYS A 34 6.91 45.10 29.71
N ALA A 35 6.29 46.26 29.52
CA ALA A 35 4.89 46.50 29.87
C ALA A 35 3.86 45.72 29.03
N SER A 36 4.30 44.92 28.04
CA SER A 36 3.42 44.13 27.16
C SER A 36 3.56 42.62 27.31
N CYS A 37 4.72 42.09 27.72
CA CYS A 37 4.93 40.64 27.93
C CYS A 37 5.46 40.29 29.32
N GLU A 38 5.65 41.29 30.19
CA GLU A 38 6.12 41.18 31.58
C GLU A 38 7.53 40.56 31.76
N GLN A 39 8.19 40.17 30.66
CA GLN A 39 9.57 39.71 30.68
C GLN A 39 10.50 40.80 31.22
N LYS A 40 11.44 40.38 32.07
CA LYS A 40 12.49 41.20 32.67
C LYS A 40 13.65 41.36 31.71
N PHE A 41 14.11 42.59 31.54
CA PHE A 41 15.29 42.94 30.76
C PHE A 41 16.28 43.69 31.66
N CYS A 42 17.58 43.48 31.47
CA CYS A 42 18.59 44.30 32.14
C CYS A 42 18.63 45.72 31.53
N ASP A 43 19.18 46.68 32.26
CA ASP A 43 19.22 48.09 31.86
C ASP A 43 20.00 48.37 30.55
N ASN A 44 20.77 47.39 30.06
CA ASN A 44 21.50 47.46 28.79
C ASN A 44 20.70 46.93 27.58
N CYS A 45 19.55 46.28 27.79
CA CYS A 45 18.72 45.80 26.69
C CYS A 45 17.89 46.95 26.08
N PRO A 46 17.80 47.07 24.73
CA PRO A 46 17.08 48.16 24.10
C PRO A 46 15.56 48.02 24.31
N LEU A 47 15.04 48.80 25.26
CA LEU A 47 13.60 48.97 25.48
C LEU A 47 13.14 50.29 24.85
N TYR A 48 12.05 50.20 24.09
CA TYR A 48 11.40 51.36 23.48
C TYR A 48 10.43 51.97 24.48
N SER A 49 10.55 53.26 24.75
CA SER A 49 9.53 53.99 25.50
C SER A 49 8.39 54.33 24.53
N ILE A 50 7.24 53.67 24.73
CA ILE A 50 6.09 53.77 23.82
C ILE A 50 4.92 54.40 24.55
N LYS A 51 4.32 55.40 23.91
CA LYS A 51 3.00 55.94 24.25
C LYS A 51 2.04 55.66 23.10
N ALA A 52 1.05 54.80 23.34
CA ALA A 52 0.11 54.31 22.34
C ALA A 52 -1.33 54.32 22.90
N PRO A 53 -2.02 55.48 22.86
CA PRO A 53 -3.32 55.67 23.54
C PRO A 53 -4.42 54.70 23.07
N ARG A 54 -4.37 54.28 21.80
CA ARG A 54 -5.37 53.36 21.20
C ARG A 54 -5.42 51.98 21.83
N ILE A 55 -4.29 51.51 22.36
CA ILE A 55 -4.16 50.23 23.06
C ILE A 55 -4.13 50.42 24.59
N GLY A 56 -4.59 51.58 25.09
CA GLY A 56 -4.66 51.90 26.52
C GLY A 56 -3.36 52.43 27.14
N ILE A 57 -2.25 52.49 26.40
CA ILE A 57 -0.95 52.92 26.91
C ILE A 57 -0.83 54.44 26.87
N ASN A 58 -1.40 55.10 27.87
CA ASN A 58 -1.53 56.57 27.96
C ASN A 58 -0.29 57.28 28.52
N SER A 59 0.60 56.55 29.21
CA SER A 59 1.91 57.00 29.70
C SER A 59 3.04 56.31 28.92
N PRO A 60 4.23 56.91 28.79
CA PRO A 60 5.37 56.25 28.15
C PRO A 60 5.79 55.02 28.97
N CYS A 61 5.64 53.83 28.40
CA CYS A 61 5.98 52.57 29.06
C CYS A 61 7.12 51.86 28.30
N PRO A 62 8.05 51.18 28.99
CA PRO A 62 9.12 50.43 28.33
C PRO A 62 8.56 49.14 27.71
N ILE A 63 8.83 48.93 26.42
CA ILE A 63 8.38 47.77 25.64
C ILE A 63 9.57 47.18 24.87
N CYS A 64 9.72 45.85 24.89
CA CYS A 64 10.78 45.17 24.15
C CYS A 64 10.51 45.13 22.64
N GLN A 65 11.56 45.03 21.82
CA GLN A 65 11.47 45.10 20.35
C GLN A 65 10.45 44.12 19.73
N GLN A 66 10.35 42.89 20.26
CA GLN A 66 9.38 41.91 19.78
C GLN A 66 7.93 42.35 20.06
N CYS A 67 7.66 42.90 21.26
CA CYS A 67 6.35 43.46 21.58
C CYS A 67 6.06 44.73 20.78
N THR A 68 7.05 45.61 20.58
CA THR A 68 6.92 46.79 19.69
C THR A 68 6.49 46.37 18.28
N THR A 69 7.14 45.34 17.73
CA THR A 69 6.82 44.82 16.38
C THR A 69 5.42 44.22 16.33
N LYS A 70 5.01 43.44 17.35
CA LYS A 70 3.64 42.89 17.44
C LYS A 70 2.57 43.97 17.61
N LEU A 71 2.85 45.03 18.37
CA LEU A 71 1.92 46.16 18.56
C LEU A 71 1.81 47.03 17.31
N ALA A 72 2.92 47.25 16.60
CA ALA A 72 2.93 47.93 15.30
C ALA A 72 2.15 47.14 14.24
N LEU A 73 2.34 45.82 14.19
CA LEU A 73 1.54 44.93 13.34
C LEU A 73 0.05 45.06 13.64
N LYS A 74 -0.34 44.99 14.93
CA LYS A 74 -1.74 45.09 15.34
C LYS A 74 -2.38 46.45 15.02
N ASP A 75 -1.72 47.58 15.30
CA ASP A 75 -2.27 48.90 14.93
C ASP A 75 -2.42 49.03 13.41
N ALA A 76 -1.49 48.47 12.63
CA ALA A 76 -1.61 48.41 11.18
C ALA A 76 -2.78 47.53 10.70
N GLU A 77 -3.03 46.38 11.34
CA GLU A 77 -4.22 45.55 11.08
C GLU A 77 -5.52 46.27 11.42
N ASP A 78 -5.58 46.97 12.56
CA ASP A 78 -6.74 47.79 12.95
C ASP A 78 -7.00 48.91 11.93
N TRP A 79 -5.96 49.54 11.40
CA TRP A 79 -6.07 50.52 10.31
C TRP A 79 -6.55 49.90 8.99
N ILE A 80 -6.10 48.69 8.63
CA ILE A 80 -6.60 47.97 7.45
C ILE A 80 -8.06 47.55 7.62
N SER A 81 -8.47 47.06 8.79
CA SER A 81 -9.88 46.76 9.08
C SER A 81 -10.73 48.02 8.91
N LYS A 82 -10.27 49.15 9.49
CA LYS A 82 -10.96 50.44 9.34
C LYS A 82 -11.01 50.92 7.89
N ALA A 83 -9.97 50.65 7.08
CA ALA A 83 -10.00 50.93 5.65
C ALA A 83 -11.07 50.09 4.93
N LEU A 84 -11.16 48.79 5.22
CA LEU A 84 -12.18 47.90 4.67
C LEU A 84 -13.60 48.37 5.03
N ASP A 85 -13.83 48.74 6.28
CA ASP A 85 -15.14 49.23 6.75
C ASP A 85 -15.53 50.55 6.05
N LEU A 86 -14.58 51.46 5.84
CA LEU A 86 -14.77 52.70 5.07
C LEU A 86 -14.99 52.46 3.57
N ILE A 87 -14.41 51.40 2.98
CA ILE A 87 -14.67 51.02 1.58
C ILE A 87 -16.08 50.42 1.46
N ARG A 88 -16.51 49.63 2.45
CA ARG A 88 -17.83 48.98 2.50
C ARG A 88 -18.98 49.93 2.78
N SER A 89 -18.77 51.00 3.57
CA SER A 89 -19.85 51.94 3.93
C SER A 89 -20.38 52.76 2.75
N ARG A 90 -19.61 52.88 1.66
CA ARG A 90 -19.93 53.66 0.43
C ARG A 90 -20.25 55.15 0.65
N GLU A 91 -20.00 55.71 1.84
CA GLU A 91 -20.27 57.12 2.12
C GLU A 91 -19.35 58.06 1.32
N GLU A 92 -19.93 59.16 0.86
CA GLU A 92 -19.24 60.11 -0.03
C GLU A 92 -18.09 60.82 0.71
N GLY A 93 -16.85 60.51 0.31
CA GLY A 93 -15.62 60.97 0.97
C GLY A 93 -14.83 59.86 1.69
N CYS A 94 -15.43 58.71 1.99
CA CYS A 94 -14.75 57.62 2.70
C CYS A 94 -13.57 57.01 1.94
N MET A 95 -13.51 57.11 0.60
CA MET A 95 -12.36 56.64 -0.18
C MET A 95 -11.04 57.34 0.18
N LYS A 96 -11.07 58.65 0.45
CA LYS A 96 -9.86 59.38 0.89
C LYS A 96 -9.44 58.95 2.30
N ALA A 97 -10.41 58.71 3.18
CA ALA A 97 -10.17 58.22 4.52
C ALA A 97 -9.63 56.77 4.52
N SER A 98 -10.17 55.87 3.69
CA SER A 98 -9.70 54.49 3.60
C SER A 98 -8.28 54.40 3.03
N MET A 99 -7.95 55.15 1.97
CA MET A 99 -6.59 55.21 1.44
C MET A 99 -5.61 55.84 2.45
N ALA A 100 -6.04 56.83 3.24
CA ALA A 100 -5.24 57.34 4.34
C ALA A 100 -5.01 56.27 5.43
N CYS A 101 -6.02 55.47 5.80
CA CYS A 101 -5.85 54.36 6.73
C CYS A 101 -4.86 53.30 6.20
N VAL A 102 -4.93 52.95 4.92
CA VAL A 102 -3.97 52.02 4.27
C VAL A 102 -2.55 52.58 4.28
N LEU A 103 -2.36 53.86 3.95
CA LEU A 103 -1.04 54.51 3.99
C LEU A 103 -0.49 54.59 5.42
N ILE A 104 -1.33 54.82 6.43
CA ILE A 104 -0.92 54.78 7.83
C ILE A 104 -0.48 53.36 8.20
N ALA A 105 -1.25 52.32 7.85
CA ALA A 105 -0.88 50.93 8.11
C ALA A 105 0.50 50.55 7.50
N LEU A 106 0.75 50.97 6.25
CA LEU A 106 2.04 50.80 5.58
C LEU A 106 3.21 51.58 6.22
N HIS A 107 2.92 52.71 6.87
CA HIS A 107 3.93 53.46 7.62
C HIS A 107 4.14 52.95 9.06
N THR A 108 3.18 52.22 9.63
CA THR A 108 3.31 51.64 10.97
C THR A 108 4.23 50.41 10.98
N THR A 109 4.26 49.59 9.93
CA THR A 109 5.19 48.44 9.83
C THR A 109 5.46 48.01 8.39
N GLU A 110 6.70 47.59 8.11
CA GLU A 110 7.07 46.93 6.84
C GLU A 110 6.57 45.47 6.78
N ALA A 111 6.29 44.85 7.94
CA ALA A 111 5.92 43.44 8.06
C ALA A 111 4.40 43.15 7.91
N LEU A 112 3.67 44.03 7.21
CA LEU A 112 2.22 43.91 7.08
C LEU A 112 1.82 42.66 6.27
N PRO A 113 0.87 41.81 6.72
CA PRO A 113 0.59 40.56 6.02
C PRO A 113 0.00 40.82 4.64
N LEU A 114 0.62 40.25 3.61
CA LEU A 114 0.19 40.39 2.21
C LEU A 114 -1.30 40.05 2.02
N ALA A 115 -1.84 39.11 2.81
CA ALA A 115 -3.25 38.74 2.82
C ALA A 115 -4.20 39.92 3.13
N ASN A 116 -3.81 40.81 4.05
CA ASN A 116 -4.63 41.95 4.49
C ASN A 116 -4.68 43.02 3.38
N MET A 117 -3.55 43.24 2.69
CA MET A 117 -3.48 44.10 1.51
C MET A 117 -4.26 43.50 0.31
N LYS A 118 -4.18 42.18 0.10
CA LYS A 118 -5.02 41.45 -0.88
C LYS A 118 -6.52 41.64 -0.59
N ALA A 119 -6.93 41.65 0.68
CA ALA A 119 -8.33 41.87 1.06
C ALA A 119 -8.81 43.29 0.71
N VAL A 120 -8.02 44.33 1.01
CA VAL A 120 -8.36 45.72 0.63
C VAL A 120 -8.47 45.87 -0.88
N ALA A 121 -7.50 45.33 -1.64
CA ALA A 121 -7.51 45.43 -3.09
C ALA A 121 -8.72 44.70 -3.73
N ARG A 122 -9.12 43.53 -3.21
CA ARG A 122 -10.34 42.83 -3.63
C ARG A 122 -11.60 43.64 -3.30
N GLU A 123 -11.70 44.22 -2.11
CA GLU A 123 -12.86 45.03 -1.72
C GLU A 123 -12.96 46.28 -2.62
N LEU A 124 -11.85 46.97 -2.90
CA LEU A 124 -11.82 48.08 -3.86
C LEU A 124 -12.32 47.65 -5.26
N LEU A 125 -11.87 46.50 -5.77
CA LEU A 125 -12.37 45.96 -7.04
C LEU A 125 -13.87 45.64 -7.00
N ASN A 126 -14.36 45.00 -5.93
CA ASN A 126 -15.77 44.66 -5.76
C ASN A 126 -16.68 45.90 -5.69
N GLN A 127 -16.18 47.00 -5.13
CA GLN A 127 -16.91 48.29 -5.08
C GLN A 127 -16.72 49.15 -6.35
N GLY A 128 -15.95 48.69 -7.35
CA GLY A 128 -15.73 49.38 -8.63
C GLY A 128 -14.56 50.38 -8.65
N PHE A 129 -13.79 50.49 -7.58
CA PHE A 129 -12.65 51.41 -7.44
C PHE A 129 -11.35 50.84 -8.06
N GLN A 130 -11.41 50.60 -9.38
CA GLN A 130 -10.35 49.90 -10.13
C GLN A 130 -9.01 50.64 -10.12
N GLU A 131 -9.01 51.97 -10.27
CA GLU A 131 -7.78 52.77 -10.27
C GLU A 131 -7.07 52.74 -8.91
N GLN A 132 -7.84 52.74 -7.81
CA GLN A 132 -7.33 52.68 -6.44
C GLN A 132 -6.79 51.29 -6.10
N ALA A 133 -7.44 50.23 -6.59
CA ALA A 133 -6.93 48.86 -6.45
C ALA A 133 -5.61 48.68 -7.21
N LEU A 134 -5.50 49.17 -8.45
CA LEU A 134 -4.27 49.12 -9.24
C LEU A 134 -3.13 49.95 -8.60
N LEU A 135 -3.44 51.12 -8.05
CA LEU A 135 -2.48 51.92 -7.28
C LEU A 135 -1.99 51.15 -6.04
N LEU A 136 -2.89 50.51 -5.30
CA LEU A 136 -2.55 49.69 -4.15
C LEU A 136 -1.64 48.50 -4.53
N PHE A 137 -1.93 47.83 -5.65
CA PHE A 137 -1.06 46.77 -6.19
C PHE A 137 0.33 47.28 -6.58
N SER A 138 0.46 48.51 -7.11
CA SER A 138 1.76 49.07 -7.50
C SER A 138 2.70 49.40 -6.32
N VAL A 139 2.15 49.54 -5.11
CA VAL A 139 2.91 49.76 -3.86
C VAL A 139 3.36 48.44 -3.22
N ILE A 140 2.68 47.33 -3.53
CA ILE A 140 3.00 45.99 -3.02
C ILE A 140 4.13 45.40 -3.87
N LYS A 141 5.35 45.37 -3.31
CA LYS A 141 6.58 45.04 -4.04
C LYS A 141 6.71 43.57 -4.47
N GLU A 142 5.89 42.67 -3.91
CA GLU A 142 5.90 41.22 -4.18
C GLU A 142 4.61 40.77 -4.87
N LEU A 143 4.59 40.83 -6.21
CA LEU A 143 3.41 40.53 -7.03
C LEU A 143 3.31 39.08 -7.55
N SER A 144 4.36 38.27 -7.44
CA SER A 144 4.43 36.92 -8.02
C SER A 144 3.30 35.98 -7.55
N SER A 145 2.82 36.12 -6.32
CA SER A 145 1.70 35.30 -5.77
C SER A 145 0.29 35.82 -6.09
N LEU A 146 0.14 36.75 -7.04
CA LEU A 146 -1.14 37.37 -7.46
C LEU A 146 -1.38 37.28 -8.98
N GLU A 147 -0.44 36.74 -9.75
CA GLU A 147 -0.41 36.83 -11.22
C GLU A 147 -1.58 36.13 -11.94
N ASN A 148 -2.29 35.21 -11.29
CA ASN A 148 -3.34 34.42 -11.95
C ASN A 148 -4.74 35.03 -11.91
N ASP A 149 -5.12 35.76 -10.85
CA ASP A 149 -6.51 36.22 -10.66
C ASP A 149 -6.75 37.64 -11.17
N VAL A 150 -5.80 38.55 -10.94
CA VAL A 150 -5.98 40.00 -11.25
C VAL A 150 -5.38 40.36 -12.61
N PHE A 151 -4.25 39.76 -12.98
CA PHE A 151 -3.56 40.08 -14.24
C PHE A 151 -4.38 39.71 -15.49
N GLN A 152 -5.24 38.68 -15.42
CA GLN A 152 -6.07 38.25 -16.56
C GLN A 152 -6.97 39.35 -17.14
N PHE A 153 -7.48 40.27 -16.31
CA PHE A 153 -8.37 41.35 -16.75
C PHE A 153 -7.67 42.70 -16.96
N TYR A 154 -6.47 42.90 -16.39
CA TYR A 154 -5.83 44.21 -16.33
C TYR A 154 -4.42 44.24 -16.97
N TYR A 155 -3.88 43.13 -17.47
CA TYR A 155 -2.56 43.11 -18.13
C TYR A 155 -2.38 44.15 -19.25
N PRO A 156 -3.33 44.36 -20.19
CA PRO A 156 -3.17 45.39 -21.22
C PRO A 156 -3.05 46.80 -20.64
N LYS A 157 -3.77 47.09 -19.54
CA LYS A 157 -3.71 48.37 -18.80
C LYS A 157 -2.40 48.52 -18.01
N VAL A 158 -1.91 47.46 -17.38
CA VAL A 158 -0.64 47.44 -16.64
C VAL A 158 0.55 47.57 -17.61
N LYS A 159 0.52 46.89 -18.75
CA LYS A 159 1.53 47.01 -19.80
C LYS A 159 1.53 48.40 -20.44
N ALA A 160 0.35 48.96 -20.74
CA ALA A 160 0.22 50.36 -21.16
C ALA A 160 0.87 51.31 -20.14
N LEU A 161 0.58 51.14 -18.85
CA LEU A 161 1.18 51.94 -17.77
C LEU A 161 2.72 51.79 -17.67
N GLN A 162 3.26 50.61 -17.96
CA GLN A 162 4.71 50.37 -18.01
C GLN A 162 5.38 50.98 -19.25
N GLU A 163 4.72 50.95 -20.42
CA GLU A 163 5.23 51.49 -21.68
C GLU A 163 5.12 53.03 -21.78
N ILE A 164 4.24 53.67 -20.99
CA ILE A 164 3.96 55.11 -21.10
C ILE A 164 5.01 56.05 -20.45
N SER A 165 5.86 55.62 -19.49
CA SER A 165 6.90 56.53 -18.94
C SER A 165 8.02 55.88 -18.10
N PRO A 166 9.27 56.39 -18.13
CA PRO A 166 10.30 56.06 -17.14
C PRO A 166 9.99 56.62 -15.73
N TRP A 167 9.98 55.73 -14.75
CA TRP A 167 9.31 55.85 -13.42
C TRP A 167 9.78 56.96 -12.43
N LYS A 168 10.66 57.88 -12.81
CA LYS A 168 11.26 58.84 -11.85
C LYS A 168 10.33 60.01 -11.46
N PRO A 169 9.73 60.78 -12.39
CA PRO A 169 9.01 62.00 -12.05
C PRO A 169 7.68 61.78 -11.30
N TRP A 170 7.08 60.59 -11.42
CA TRP A 170 5.74 60.33 -10.86
C TRP A 170 5.80 60.08 -9.35
N ARG A 171 6.81 59.34 -8.87
CA ARG A 171 7.04 59.10 -7.44
C ARG A 171 7.37 60.40 -6.70
N GLU A 172 8.16 61.28 -7.32
CA GLU A 172 8.52 62.59 -6.78
C GLU A 172 7.29 63.53 -6.74
N ASN A 173 6.51 63.63 -7.83
CA ASN A 173 5.28 64.44 -7.84
C ASN A 173 4.17 63.92 -6.90
N TRP A 174 4.05 62.60 -6.71
CA TRP A 174 3.06 62.03 -5.79
C TRP A 174 3.42 62.33 -4.33
N LEU A 175 4.70 62.25 -3.97
CA LEU A 175 5.18 62.68 -2.63
C LEU A 175 5.02 64.19 -2.43
N LEU A 176 5.20 65.01 -3.47
CA LEU A 176 4.98 66.45 -3.41
C LEU A 176 3.49 66.85 -3.29
N THR A 177 2.56 66.07 -3.85
CA THR A 177 1.11 66.31 -3.74
C THR A 177 0.49 65.81 -2.42
N LEU A 178 1.26 65.12 -1.58
CA LEU A 178 0.89 64.77 -0.20
C LEU A 178 1.43 65.75 0.86
N ALA A 179 2.14 66.80 0.44
CA ALA A 179 2.46 67.92 1.34
C ALA A 179 1.16 68.63 1.78
N PRO A 180 1.01 68.99 3.07
CA PRO A 180 -0.25 69.51 3.61
C PRO A 180 -0.45 71.00 3.26
N HIS A 181 -0.76 71.27 1.99
CA HIS A 181 -1.26 72.58 1.56
C HIS A 181 -2.66 72.47 0.92
N GLU A 182 -3.47 73.46 1.24
CA GLU A 182 -4.91 73.47 1.00
C GLU A 182 -5.23 73.71 -0.48
N GLN A 183 -5.55 72.66 -1.25
CA GLN A 183 -6.61 72.66 -2.30
C GLN A 183 -6.75 71.31 -3.03
N PRO A 184 -7.71 70.44 -2.66
CA PRO A 184 -7.88 69.12 -3.29
C PRO A 184 -8.54 69.11 -4.69
N MET A 185 -8.83 70.24 -5.31
CA MET A 185 -9.72 70.33 -6.49
C MET A 185 -9.03 70.56 -7.85
N VAL A 186 -7.72 70.84 -7.90
CA VAL A 186 -7.05 71.21 -9.17
C VAL A 186 -6.62 69.99 -10.02
N HIS A 187 -6.56 68.79 -9.45
CA HIS A 187 -5.95 67.61 -10.11
C HIS A 187 -6.94 66.61 -10.77
N VAL A 188 -8.25 66.78 -10.59
CA VAL A 188 -9.28 65.93 -11.23
C VAL A 188 -9.19 65.93 -12.78
N PRO A 189 -8.94 67.07 -13.47
CA PRO A 189 -8.77 67.07 -14.93
C PRO A 189 -7.55 66.27 -15.39
N HIS A 190 -6.49 66.21 -14.57
CA HIS A 190 -5.24 65.52 -14.92
C HIS A 190 -5.40 64.00 -14.83
N LEU A 191 -6.10 63.51 -13.80
CA LEU A 191 -6.49 62.11 -13.69
C LEU A 191 -7.46 61.70 -14.80
N SER A 192 -8.46 62.54 -15.13
CA SER A 192 -9.37 62.27 -16.25
C SER A 192 -8.64 62.18 -17.60
N ARG A 193 -7.63 63.03 -17.83
CA ARG A 193 -6.79 62.98 -19.03
C ARG A 193 -5.94 61.71 -19.07
N VAL A 194 -5.26 61.37 -17.98
CA VAL A 194 -4.44 60.16 -17.87
C VAL A 194 -5.30 58.90 -18.03
N SER A 195 -6.47 58.83 -17.41
CA SER A 195 -7.42 57.72 -17.56
C SER A 195 -7.90 57.56 -19.02
N LYS A 196 -8.16 58.67 -19.73
CA LYS A 196 -8.47 58.66 -21.17
C LYS A 196 -7.28 58.21 -22.04
N GLU A 197 -6.07 58.68 -21.76
CA GLU A 197 -4.86 58.28 -22.49
C GLU A 197 -4.53 56.80 -22.25
N ILE A 198 -4.60 56.31 -21.01
CA ILE A 198 -4.49 54.87 -20.67
C ILE A 198 -5.56 54.06 -21.40
N THR A 199 -6.83 54.50 -21.39
CA THR A 199 -7.92 53.79 -22.07
C THR A 199 -7.66 53.68 -23.58
N LYS A 200 -7.14 54.74 -24.20
CA LYS A 200 -6.75 54.72 -25.62
C LYS A 200 -5.58 53.75 -25.88
N TYR A 201 -4.49 53.84 -25.12
CA TYR A 201 -3.35 52.92 -25.26
C TYR A 201 -3.74 51.46 -25.00
N THR A 202 -4.61 51.23 -24.02
CA THR A 202 -5.17 49.90 -23.72
C THR A 202 -5.95 49.37 -24.92
N SER A 203 -6.83 50.17 -25.51
CA SER A 203 -7.57 49.82 -26.75
C SER A 203 -6.62 49.50 -27.90
N ASP A 204 -5.58 50.32 -28.11
CA ASP A 204 -4.61 50.13 -29.20
C ASP A 204 -3.76 48.86 -28.99
N ILE A 205 -3.42 48.52 -27.74
CA ILE A 205 -2.73 47.27 -27.37
C ILE A 205 -3.67 46.07 -27.51
N GLU A 206 -4.90 46.14 -27.00
CA GLU A 206 -5.91 45.07 -27.12
C GLU A 206 -6.22 44.77 -28.59
N HIS A 207 -6.31 45.78 -29.46
CA HIS A 207 -6.51 45.59 -30.89
C HIS A 207 -5.29 44.93 -31.56
N LYS A 208 -4.06 45.34 -31.20
CA LYS A 208 -2.83 44.73 -31.73
C LYS A 208 -2.67 43.28 -31.28
N GLU A 209 -2.89 42.99 -30.00
CA GLU A 209 -2.80 41.64 -29.45
C GLU A 209 -3.95 40.75 -29.95
N ARG A 210 -5.16 41.27 -30.15
CA ARG A 210 -6.25 40.54 -30.82
C ARG A 210 -5.90 40.19 -32.27
N ALA A 211 -5.36 41.13 -33.04
CA ALA A 211 -4.95 40.88 -34.42
C ALA A 211 -3.82 39.83 -34.51
N LYS A 212 -2.83 39.88 -33.60
CA LYS A 212 -1.81 38.81 -33.47
C LYS A 212 -2.42 37.46 -33.11
N TYR A 213 -3.36 37.44 -32.16
CA TYR A 213 -4.05 36.23 -31.73
C TYR A 213 -4.87 35.61 -32.87
N GLU A 214 -5.63 36.41 -33.61
CA GLU A 214 -6.42 35.95 -34.75
C GLU A 214 -5.54 35.44 -35.91
N ALA A 215 -4.42 36.12 -36.20
CA ALA A 215 -3.43 35.63 -37.16
C ALA A 215 -2.78 34.30 -36.72
N LEU A 216 -2.49 34.15 -35.42
CA LEU A 216 -1.94 32.92 -34.86
C LEU A 216 -2.95 31.76 -34.90
N VAL A 217 -4.22 32.00 -34.56
CA VAL A 217 -5.32 31.04 -34.73
C VAL A 217 -5.41 30.59 -36.18
N TYR A 218 -5.43 31.52 -37.14
CA TYR A 218 -5.50 31.19 -38.57
C TYR A 218 -4.29 30.37 -39.05
N SER A 219 -3.09 30.70 -38.57
CA SER A 219 -1.87 29.94 -38.84
C SER A 219 -1.98 28.50 -38.34
N TYR A 220 -2.49 28.28 -37.12
CA TYR A 220 -2.68 26.94 -36.58
C TYR A 220 -3.79 26.17 -37.30
N ILE A 221 -4.88 26.80 -37.74
CA ILE A 221 -5.92 26.15 -38.57
C ILE A 221 -5.28 25.62 -39.87
N CYS A 222 -4.49 26.45 -40.57
CA CYS A 222 -3.84 26.04 -41.81
C CYS A 222 -2.84 24.88 -41.61
N GLU A 223 -2.08 24.90 -40.51
CA GLU A 223 -1.14 23.82 -40.17
C GLU A 223 -1.86 22.53 -39.74
N LEU A 224 -2.98 22.60 -39.00
CA LEU A 224 -3.83 21.46 -38.66
C LEU A 224 -4.49 20.85 -39.91
N GLN A 225 -5.09 21.66 -40.78
CA GLN A 225 -5.68 21.20 -42.04
C GLN A 225 -4.64 20.53 -42.95
N LYS A 226 -3.42 21.07 -43.01
CA LYS A 226 -2.30 20.50 -43.77
C LYS A 226 -1.80 19.19 -43.17
N ALA A 227 -1.65 19.11 -41.84
CA ALA A 227 -1.26 17.88 -41.15
C ALA A 227 -2.32 16.78 -41.30
N TRP A 228 -3.60 17.11 -41.11
CA TRP A 228 -4.75 16.22 -41.33
C TRP A 228 -4.78 15.66 -42.75
N LYS A 229 -4.65 16.53 -43.78
CA LYS A 229 -4.60 16.11 -45.19
C LYS A 229 -3.46 15.13 -45.48
N ASN A 230 -2.34 15.25 -44.75
CA ASN A 230 -1.20 14.36 -44.87
C ASN A 230 -1.26 13.13 -43.93
N ARG A 231 -2.29 13.02 -43.09
CA ARG A 231 -2.40 12.04 -41.98
C ARG A 231 -1.22 12.09 -41.00
N ASP A 232 -0.63 13.27 -40.84
CA ASP A 232 0.50 13.54 -39.95
C ASP A 232 0.02 13.82 -38.51
N ILE A 233 -0.42 12.75 -37.84
CA ILE A 233 -0.94 12.81 -36.47
C ILE A 233 0.10 13.35 -35.46
N PRO A 234 1.40 12.96 -35.51
CA PRO A 234 2.42 13.56 -34.65
C PRO A 234 2.52 15.07 -34.82
N LYS A 235 2.44 15.59 -36.06
CA LYS A 235 2.42 17.04 -36.26
C LYS A 235 1.16 17.70 -35.73
N MET A 236 -0.01 17.08 -35.87
CA MET A 236 -1.24 17.60 -35.24
C MET A 236 -1.12 17.67 -33.72
N LEU A 237 -0.52 16.65 -33.09
CA LEU A 237 -0.20 16.67 -31.67
C LEU A 237 0.74 17.82 -31.31
N ASN A 238 1.86 18.00 -32.03
CA ASN A 238 2.82 19.07 -31.75
C ASN A 238 2.26 20.49 -31.92
N ILE A 239 1.12 20.68 -32.61
CA ILE A 239 0.43 21.97 -32.71
C ILE A 239 -0.42 22.26 -31.45
N VAL A 240 -0.86 21.21 -30.73
CA VAL A 240 -1.83 21.31 -29.63
C VAL A 240 -1.28 20.90 -28.27
N ASP A 241 -0.20 20.11 -28.23
CA ASP A 241 0.44 19.59 -27.04
C ASP A 241 1.59 20.52 -26.61
N PHE A 242 1.38 21.19 -25.48
CA PHE A 242 2.32 22.13 -24.89
C PHE A 242 2.99 21.58 -23.62
N THR A 243 2.93 20.26 -23.38
CA THR A 243 3.43 19.63 -22.14
C THR A 243 4.93 19.81 -21.91
N GLU A 244 5.75 20.03 -22.95
CA GLU A 244 7.20 20.26 -22.80
C GLU A 244 7.58 21.71 -22.42
N VAL A 245 6.68 22.70 -22.57
CA VAL A 245 7.08 24.13 -22.60
C VAL A 245 6.91 24.85 -21.25
N VAL A 246 6.78 24.12 -20.14
CA VAL A 246 6.43 24.68 -18.81
C VAL A 246 7.48 25.66 -18.24
N ASN A 247 8.69 25.72 -18.81
CA ASN A 247 9.83 26.44 -18.22
C ASN A 247 10.22 27.80 -18.86
N GLU A 248 9.59 28.27 -19.94
CA GLU A 248 9.89 29.58 -20.55
C GLU A 248 8.64 30.46 -20.76
N ASP A 249 8.76 31.76 -20.45
CA ASP A 249 7.78 32.85 -20.66
C ASP A 249 6.29 32.46 -20.66
N ALA A 250 5.79 32.12 -19.46
CA ALA A 250 4.43 31.62 -19.19
C ALA A 250 3.27 32.43 -19.82
N LEU A 251 3.46 33.71 -20.18
CA LEU A 251 2.42 34.53 -20.80
C LEU A 251 2.34 34.35 -22.33
N ILE A 252 3.48 34.25 -23.01
CA ILE A 252 3.54 34.01 -24.47
C ILE A 252 2.95 32.62 -24.74
N LEU A 253 3.35 31.64 -23.93
CA LEU A 253 2.85 30.28 -23.97
C LEU A 253 1.32 30.21 -23.79
N ARG A 254 0.74 30.91 -22.79
CA ARG A 254 -0.72 30.94 -22.55
C ARG A 254 -1.53 31.48 -23.74
N ASN A 255 -1.03 32.50 -24.44
CA ASN A 255 -1.69 33.00 -25.65
C ASN A 255 -1.54 32.04 -26.83
N GLY A 256 -0.39 31.36 -26.95
CA GLY A 256 -0.17 30.26 -27.90
C GLY A 256 -1.16 29.11 -27.71
N ILE A 257 -1.27 28.59 -26.47
CA ILE A 257 -2.21 27.53 -26.08
C ILE A 257 -3.65 27.93 -26.44
N LYS A 258 -4.10 29.13 -26.03
CA LYS A 258 -5.47 29.60 -26.34
C LYS A 258 -5.72 29.69 -27.85
N ALA A 259 -4.75 30.16 -28.61
CA ALA A 259 -4.87 30.25 -30.07
C ALA A 259 -4.92 28.86 -30.73
N ALA A 260 -4.09 27.91 -30.27
CA ALA A 260 -4.09 26.54 -30.76
C ALA A 260 -5.39 25.79 -30.40
N MET A 261 -5.90 25.95 -29.18
CA MET A 261 -7.19 25.36 -28.78
C MET A 261 -8.36 25.93 -29.59
N LYS A 262 -8.41 27.27 -29.79
CA LYS A 262 -9.45 27.88 -30.63
C LYS A 262 -9.33 27.44 -32.10
N ALA A 263 -8.11 27.27 -32.61
CA ALA A 263 -7.87 26.72 -33.95
C ALA A 263 -8.35 25.26 -34.06
N LEU A 264 -8.09 24.46 -33.02
CA LEU A 264 -8.56 23.08 -32.93
C LEU A 264 -10.08 22.99 -32.90
N ASP A 265 -10.77 23.81 -32.09
CA ASP A 265 -12.24 23.86 -32.05
C ASP A 265 -12.85 24.19 -33.42
N ILE A 266 -12.28 25.16 -34.16
CA ILE A 266 -12.74 25.53 -35.50
C ILE A 266 -12.53 24.37 -36.48
N PHE A 267 -11.34 23.78 -36.50
CA PHE A 267 -11.02 22.62 -37.33
C PHE A 267 -11.93 21.42 -37.03
N LEU A 268 -12.19 21.12 -35.75
CA LEU A 268 -13.09 20.05 -35.33
C LEU A 268 -14.54 20.32 -35.76
N GLY A 269 -14.98 21.58 -35.74
CA GLY A 269 -16.28 21.98 -36.26
C GLY A 269 -16.43 21.73 -37.77
N GLU A 270 -15.40 22.01 -38.56
CA GLU A 270 -15.38 21.73 -40.01
C GLU A 270 -15.44 20.22 -40.32
N VAL A 271 -14.77 19.38 -39.50
CA VAL A 271 -14.71 17.92 -39.71
C VAL A 271 -15.94 17.19 -39.14
N GLN A 272 -16.65 17.78 -38.16
CA GLN A 272 -17.74 17.14 -37.40
C GLN A 272 -18.82 16.50 -38.29
N GLU A 273 -19.23 17.17 -39.37
CA GLU A 273 -20.29 16.69 -40.28
C GLU A 273 -19.88 15.42 -41.06
N TYR A 274 -18.58 15.16 -41.16
CA TYR A 274 -18.02 14.08 -41.96
C TYR A 274 -17.60 12.86 -41.12
N ILE A 275 -17.54 12.95 -39.79
CA ILE A 275 -16.98 11.91 -38.91
C ILE A 275 -17.54 10.52 -39.21
N GLN A 276 -18.87 10.39 -39.35
CA GLN A 276 -19.52 9.09 -39.60
C GLN A 276 -19.11 8.43 -40.94
N ARG A 277 -18.48 9.19 -41.85
CA ARG A 277 -17.99 8.73 -43.17
C ARG A 277 -16.47 8.54 -43.20
N LEU A 278 -15.74 8.97 -42.16
CA LEU A 278 -14.28 8.83 -42.07
C LEU A 278 -13.87 7.38 -41.77
N HIS A 279 -12.61 7.03 -42.07
CA HIS A 279 -12.04 5.74 -41.64
C HIS A 279 -12.01 5.64 -40.09
N PRO A 280 -12.18 4.47 -39.47
CA PRO A 280 -12.18 4.37 -38.00
C PRO A 280 -10.94 4.94 -37.29
N GLU A 281 -9.77 4.91 -37.93
CA GLU A 281 -8.53 5.58 -37.44
C GLU A 281 -8.65 7.11 -37.44
N GLU A 282 -9.27 7.67 -38.47
CA GLU A 282 -9.56 9.11 -38.58
C GLU A 282 -10.64 9.52 -37.56
N GLN A 283 -11.67 8.70 -37.36
CA GLN A 283 -12.67 8.89 -36.30
C GLN A 283 -12.05 8.84 -34.90
N CYS A 284 -11.15 7.89 -34.63
CA CYS A 284 -10.39 7.79 -33.39
C CYS A 284 -9.57 9.06 -33.13
N THR A 285 -8.83 9.50 -34.16
CA THR A 285 -8.00 10.72 -34.09
C THR A 285 -8.84 11.96 -33.78
N ILE A 286 -10.00 12.12 -34.44
CA ILE A 286 -10.91 13.23 -34.17
C ILE A 286 -11.53 13.15 -32.77
N HIS A 287 -11.98 11.99 -32.31
CA HIS A 287 -12.47 11.83 -30.93
C HIS A 287 -11.40 12.18 -29.89
N PHE A 288 -10.13 11.81 -30.12
CA PHE A 288 -9.03 12.19 -29.23
C PHE A 288 -8.88 13.72 -29.16
N PHE A 289 -8.80 14.41 -30.30
CA PHE A 289 -8.65 15.86 -30.35
C PHE A 289 -9.87 16.61 -29.81
N GLN A 290 -11.09 16.09 -30.01
CA GLN A 290 -12.28 16.60 -29.34
C GLN A 290 -12.16 16.46 -27.82
N GLY A 291 -11.69 15.31 -27.33
CA GLY A 291 -11.48 15.12 -25.91
C GLY A 291 -10.45 16.08 -25.33
N TYR A 292 -9.37 16.33 -26.07
CA TYR A 292 -8.34 17.32 -25.77
C TYR A 292 -8.96 18.73 -25.65
N ALA A 293 -9.68 19.20 -26.67
CA ALA A 293 -10.31 20.51 -26.68
C ALA A 293 -11.34 20.71 -25.54
N GLN A 294 -12.14 19.67 -25.24
CA GLN A 294 -13.11 19.69 -24.15
C GLN A 294 -12.45 19.78 -22.77
N ILE A 295 -11.32 19.10 -22.57
CA ILE A 295 -10.51 19.23 -21.35
C ILE A 295 -10.03 20.68 -21.15
N TYR A 296 -9.47 21.31 -22.19
CA TYR A 296 -9.02 22.70 -22.11
C TYR A 296 -10.18 23.71 -21.96
N SER A 297 -11.37 23.35 -22.43
CA SER A 297 -12.63 24.09 -22.21
C SER A 297 -13.24 23.87 -20.81
N SER A 298 -12.52 23.22 -19.89
CA SER A 298 -12.97 22.83 -18.54
C SER A 298 -14.11 21.80 -18.50
N GLU A 299 -14.51 21.21 -19.64
CA GLU A 299 -15.46 20.09 -19.72
C GLU A 299 -14.77 18.72 -19.51
N VAL A 300 -13.88 18.64 -18.51
CA VAL A 300 -12.90 17.54 -18.31
C VAL A 300 -13.53 16.14 -18.40
N GLN A 301 -14.71 15.90 -17.82
CA GLN A 301 -15.34 14.58 -17.87
C GLN A 301 -15.75 14.17 -19.30
N LYS A 302 -16.36 15.07 -20.07
CA LYS A 302 -16.72 14.81 -21.47
C LYS A 302 -15.46 14.60 -22.31
N GLY A 303 -14.40 15.34 -22.00
CA GLY A 303 -13.14 15.20 -22.70
C GLY A 303 -12.46 13.85 -22.46
N LEU A 304 -12.37 13.43 -21.19
CA LEU A 304 -11.89 12.10 -20.81
C LEU A 304 -12.74 10.98 -21.43
N ASP A 305 -14.07 11.10 -21.43
CA ASP A 305 -14.97 10.14 -22.08
C ASP A 305 -14.68 9.97 -23.59
N LEU A 306 -14.30 11.05 -24.29
CA LEU A 306 -13.97 11.04 -25.71
C LEU A 306 -12.58 10.45 -25.98
N ILE A 307 -11.59 10.78 -25.13
CA ILE A 307 -10.25 10.20 -25.19
C ILE A 307 -10.28 8.70 -24.88
N GLU A 308 -11.02 8.27 -23.86
CA GLU A 308 -11.25 6.85 -23.58
C GLU A 308 -11.87 6.14 -24.79
N ARG A 309 -12.92 6.71 -25.38
CA ARG A 309 -13.53 6.15 -26.61
C ARG A 309 -12.53 6.05 -27.76
N ALA A 310 -11.63 7.02 -27.92
CA ALA A 310 -10.58 6.98 -28.92
C ALA A 310 -9.58 5.84 -28.64
N VAL A 311 -8.99 5.81 -27.44
CA VAL A 311 -8.01 4.79 -27.00
C VAL A 311 -8.57 3.38 -27.17
N TRP A 312 -9.82 3.16 -26.73
CA TRP A 312 -10.46 1.86 -26.71
C TRP A 312 -11.13 1.46 -28.03
N SER A 313 -11.15 2.33 -29.04
CA SER A 313 -11.69 2.02 -30.39
C SER A 313 -10.89 0.95 -31.14
N GLY A 314 -9.64 0.70 -30.73
CA GLY A 314 -8.71 -0.20 -31.39
C GLY A 314 -8.02 0.34 -32.64
N TYR A 315 -8.31 1.58 -33.02
CA TYR A 315 -7.68 2.30 -34.14
C TYR A 315 -6.75 3.45 -33.69
N CYS A 316 -6.37 3.45 -32.40
CA CYS A 316 -5.55 4.51 -31.80
C CYS A 316 -4.08 4.40 -32.24
N HIS A 317 -3.58 5.43 -32.91
CA HIS A 317 -2.18 5.53 -33.31
C HIS A 317 -1.24 5.63 -32.09
N SER A 318 -0.02 5.11 -32.18
CA SER A 318 0.92 5.04 -31.06
C SER A 318 1.20 6.40 -30.41
N CYS A 319 1.34 7.46 -31.20
CA CYS A 319 1.53 8.83 -30.70
C CYS A 319 0.30 9.39 -29.97
N LEU A 320 -0.92 8.98 -30.34
CA LEU A 320 -2.14 9.36 -29.61
C LEU A 320 -2.18 8.69 -28.25
N LEU A 321 -1.78 7.42 -28.14
CA LEU A 321 -1.64 6.71 -26.86
C LEU A 321 -0.58 7.37 -25.95
N GLU A 322 0.51 7.86 -26.54
CA GLU A 322 1.53 8.65 -25.84
C GLU A 322 0.99 9.99 -25.33
N ALA A 323 0.32 10.76 -26.18
CA ALA A 323 -0.33 12.01 -25.79
C ALA A 323 -1.46 11.80 -24.77
N THR A 324 -2.25 10.71 -24.88
CA THR A 324 -3.20 10.28 -23.84
C THR A 324 -2.48 10.11 -22.52
N SER A 325 -1.32 9.44 -22.50
CA SER A 325 -0.56 9.22 -21.28
C SER A 325 -0.24 10.56 -20.61
N ASN A 326 0.37 11.48 -21.35
CA ASN A 326 0.81 12.78 -20.84
C ASN A 326 -0.38 13.64 -20.38
N LEU A 327 -1.46 13.68 -21.16
CA LEU A 327 -2.66 14.47 -20.89
C LEU A 327 -3.44 13.96 -19.68
N VAL A 328 -3.72 12.65 -19.61
CA VAL A 328 -4.51 12.07 -18.52
C VAL A 328 -3.76 12.17 -17.21
N VAL A 329 -2.44 12.00 -17.24
CA VAL A 329 -1.54 12.29 -16.13
C VAL A 329 -1.67 13.73 -15.64
N PHE A 330 -1.51 14.71 -16.55
CA PHE A 330 -1.61 16.12 -16.21
C PHE A 330 -3.00 16.51 -15.67
N GLN A 331 -4.07 15.91 -16.18
CA GLN A 331 -5.44 16.26 -15.75
C GLN A 331 -5.86 15.56 -14.45
N LEU A 332 -5.45 14.31 -14.22
CA LEU A 332 -5.79 13.59 -12.99
C LEU A 332 -5.01 14.09 -11.78
N ALA A 333 -3.76 14.51 -11.96
CA ALA A 333 -3.00 15.15 -10.90
C ALA A 333 -3.59 16.52 -10.51
N TYR A 334 -4.15 17.28 -11.45
CA TYR A 334 -4.54 18.69 -11.21
C TYR A 334 -6.04 18.96 -11.03
N HIS A 335 -6.94 17.98 -11.20
CA HIS A 335 -8.40 18.24 -11.20
C HIS A 335 -9.20 17.55 -10.07
N PRO A 336 -9.38 18.22 -8.90
CA PRO A 336 -10.16 17.70 -7.75
C PRO A 336 -11.60 17.29 -8.07
N SER A 337 -12.17 17.77 -9.18
CA SER A 337 -13.53 17.49 -9.62
C SER A 337 -13.76 16.00 -9.92
N VAL A 338 -12.76 15.31 -10.52
CA VAL A 338 -12.84 13.88 -10.84
C VAL A 338 -12.85 13.05 -9.55
N ARG A 339 -11.94 13.36 -8.62
CA ARG A 339 -11.92 12.80 -7.25
C ARG A 339 -13.26 12.99 -6.54
N ASN A 340 -13.78 14.22 -6.55
CA ASN A 340 -15.01 14.55 -5.83
C ASN A 340 -16.23 13.87 -6.43
N TYR A 341 -16.30 13.69 -7.75
CA TYR A 341 -17.37 12.93 -8.40
C TYR A 341 -17.39 11.46 -7.94
N LEU A 342 -16.28 10.73 -8.10
CA LEU A 342 -16.19 9.33 -7.71
C LEU A 342 -16.47 9.13 -6.21
N VAL A 343 -15.83 9.94 -5.35
CA VAL A 343 -16.04 9.90 -3.90
C VAL A 343 -17.49 10.23 -3.52
N LYS A 344 -18.16 11.15 -4.21
CA LYS A 344 -19.54 11.56 -3.94
C LYS A 344 -20.53 10.48 -4.35
N GLU A 345 -20.47 9.99 -5.59
CA GLU A 345 -21.39 8.95 -6.05
C GLU A 345 -21.20 7.66 -5.26
N CYS A 346 -19.95 7.30 -4.95
CA CYS A 346 -19.70 6.14 -4.09
C CYS A 346 -20.27 6.35 -2.66
N LYS A 347 -20.08 7.52 -2.05
CA LYS A 347 -20.68 7.82 -0.73
C LYS A 347 -22.22 7.86 -0.77
N ASN A 348 -22.82 8.30 -1.87
CA ASN A 348 -24.28 8.32 -2.04
C ASN A 348 -24.87 6.91 -2.07
N ILE A 349 -24.20 5.96 -2.72
CA ILE A 349 -24.58 4.54 -2.75
C ILE A 349 -24.48 3.91 -1.36
N VAL A 350 -23.37 4.13 -0.64
CA VAL A 350 -23.10 3.50 0.65
C VAL A 350 -23.89 4.10 1.83
N LYS A 351 -24.05 5.44 1.89
CA LYS A 351 -24.60 6.08 3.10
C LYS A 351 -26.13 5.97 3.25
N ASN A 352 -26.86 5.76 2.17
CA ASN A 352 -28.27 6.18 2.14
C ASN A 352 -29.30 5.03 2.08
N ARG A 353 -28.89 3.76 1.92
CA ARG A 353 -29.85 2.65 1.78
C ARG A 353 -29.36 1.35 2.44
N PRO A 354 -30.24 0.57 3.08
CA PRO A 354 -29.92 -0.83 3.35
C PRO A 354 -29.67 -1.57 2.01
N PRO A 355 -28.82 -2.61 1.97
CA PRO A 355 -28.42 -3.27 0.72
C PRO A 355 -29.61 -3.70 -0.16
N GLN A 356 -30.69 -4.14 0.48
CA GLN A 356 -31.97 -4.55 -0.12
C GLN A 356 -32.73 -3.44 -0.87
N LYS A 357 -32.28 -2.18 -0.80
CA LYS A 357 -32.90 -1.02 -1.49
C LYS A 357 -31.93 -0.29 -2.44
N ILE A 358 -30.71 -0.78 -2.63
CA ILE A 358 -29.80 -0.23 -3.63
C ILE A 358 -30.43 -0.44 -5.01
N CYS A 359 -30.64 0.65 -5.76
CA CYS A 359 -31.26 0.58 -7.08
C CYS A 359 -30.16 0.33 -8.11
N PHE A 360 -29.98 -0.94 -8.47
CA PHE A 360 -28.86 -1.39 -9.30
C PHE A 360 -28.85 -0.79 -10.72
N SER A 361 -29.98 -0.32 -11.24
CA SER A 361 -30.04 0.37 -12.54
C SER A 361 -29.12 1.59 -12.62
N GLY A 362 -28.89 2.32 -11.53
CA GLY A 362 -27.93 3.42 -11.49
C GLY A 362 -26.48 2.99 -11.19
N LEU A 363 -26.25 1.76 -10.71
CA LEU A 363 -24.89 1.27 -10.41
C LEU A 363 -24.11 1.02 -11.70
N LEU A 364 -24.76 0.43 -12.72
CA LEU A 364 -24.13 0.16 -14.01
C LEU A 364 -23.68 1.45 -14.70
N ASP A 365 -24.54 2.48 -14.72
CA ASP A 365 -24.21 3.82 -15.23
C ASP A 365 -23.01 4.44 -14.50
N VAL A 366 -22.98 4.37 -13.16
CA VAL A 366 -21.85 4.87 -12.34
C VAL A 366 -20.56 4.12 -12.66
N LEU A 367 -20.62 2.81 -12.92
CA LEU A 367 -19.45 2.01 -13.31
C LEU A 367 -19.06 2.19 -14.79
N GLY A 368 -19.83 2.94 -15.58
CA GLY A 368 -19.61 3.05 -17.02
C GLY A 368 -19.73 1.70 -17.73
N ILE A 369 -20.71 0.89 -17.32
CA ILE A 369 -21.04 -0.43 -17.87
C ILE A 369 -22.49 -0.35 -18.32
N SER A 370 -22.81 -0.75 -19.55
CA SER A 370 -24.19 -0.88 -20.01
C SER A 370 -24.70 -2.32 -19.79
N GLN A 371 -26.02 -2.51 -19.85
CA GLN A 371 -26.59 -3.87 -19.81
C GLN A 371 -26.11 -4.75 -20.97
N LYS A 372 -25.75 -4.15 -22.12
CA LYS A 372 -25.19 -4.88 -23.27
C LYS A 372 -23.78 -5.41 -22.97
N ASP A 373 -23.00 -4.67 -22.18
CA ASP A 373 -21.67 -5.10 -21.74
C ASP A 373 -21.72 -6.23 -20.71
N LEU A 374 -22.90 -6.75 -20.37
CA LEU A 374 -23.14 -7.94 -19.55
C LEU A 374 -23.72 -9.11 -20.36
N ASP A 375 -23.80 -9.02 -21.68
CA ASP A 375 -24.05 -10.18 -22.55
C ASP A 375 -22.72 -10.90 -22.87
N PRO A 376 -22.63 -12.23 -22.77
CA PRO A 376 -21.47 -12.99 -23.28
C PRO A 376 -21.32 -12.96 -24.81
N PHE A 377 -22.36 -12.59 -25.58
CA PHE A 377 -22.25 -12.34 -27.03
C PHE A 377 -21.75 -10.91 -27.29
N ARG A 378 -20.43 -10.75 -27.44
CA ARG A 378 -19.75 -9.46 -27.61
C ARG A 378 -19.20 -9.28 -29.01
N GLU A 379 -19.19 -8.04 -29.49
CA GLU A 379 -18.34 -7.62 -30.59
C GLU A 379 -16.89 -7.46 -30.11
N ARG A 380 -15.93 -7.62 -31.03
CA ARG A 380 -14.49 -7.50 -30.76
C ARG A 380 -14.05 -6.04 -30.77
N CYS A 381 -13.25 -5.62 -29.79
CA CYS A 381 -12.68 -4.27 -29.75
C CYS A 381 -11.47 -4.16 -30.70
N TRP A 382 -10.74 -5.25 -30.92
CA TRP A 382 -9.54 -5.30 -31.78
C TRP A 382 -9.63 -6.43 -32.81
N PRO A 383 -10.52 -6.35 -33.82
CA PRO A 383 -10.84 -7.47 -34.72
C PRO A 383 -9.65 -7.97 -35.57
N LYS A 384 -8.63 -7.14 -35.80
CA LYS A 384 -7.41 -7.45 -36.56
C LYS A 384 -6.19 -7.82 -35.69
N LEU A 385 -6.41 -8.11 -34.40
CA LEU A 385 -5.34 -8.31 -33.44
C LEU A 385 -4.51 -9.58 -33.71
N SER A 386 -3.19 -9.43 -33.65
CA SER A 386 -2.19 -10.48 -33.49
C SER A 386 -1.12 -9.98 -32.50
N ILE A 387 -0.67 -10.85 -31.59
CA ILE A 387 0.35 -10.52 -30.58
C ILE A 387 1.45 -11.58 -30.68
N ALA A 388 2.70 -11.16 -30.85
CA ALA A 388 3.83 -12.08 -30.93
C ALA A 388 3.94 -12.91 -29.63
N GLY A 389 4.08 -14.23 -29.77
CA GLY A 389 4.21 -15.17 -28.65
C GLY A 389 2.90 -15.59 -27.96
N ILE A 390 1.74 -15.05 -28.35
CA ILE A 390 0.44 -15.41 -27.75
C ILE A 390 -0.47 -16.00 -28.82
N ASN A 391 -1.04 -17.18 -28.56
CA ASN A 391 -1.90 -17.88 -29.50
C ASN A 391 -3.34 -17.34 -29.47
N THR A 392 -3.51 -16.07 -29.84
CA THR A 392 -4.81 -15.38 -29.85
C THR A 392 -5.84 -16.07 -30.75
N ASP A 393 -5.39 -16.80 -31.78
CA ASP A 393 -6.27 -17.52 -32.70
C ASP A 393 -6.87 -18.80 -32.11
N ALA A 394 -6.13 -19.54 -31.28
CA ALA A 394 -6.69 -20.69 -30.56
C ALA A 394 -7.77 -20.25 -29.55
N THR A 395 -7.47 -19.23 -28.74
CA THR A 395 -8.43 -18.62 -27.80
C THR A 395 -9.67 -18.09 -28.54
N ARG A 396 -9.48 -17.33 -29.63
CA ARG A 396 -10.54 -16.80 -30.49
C ARG A 396 -11.41 -17.90 -31.10
N LYS A 397 -10.80 -18.99 -31.57
CA LYS A 397 -11.51 -20.15 -32.12
C LYS A 397 -12.37 -20.82 -31.03
N HIS A 398 -11.83 -21.00 -29.82
CA HIS A 398 -12.58 -21.57 -28.70
C HIS A 398 -13.80 -20.71 -28.32
N GLU A 399 -13.61 -19.41 -28.10
CA GLU A 399 -14.70 -18.47 -27.78
C GLU A 399 -15.79 -18.47 -28.88
N TYR A 400 -15.38 -18.46 -30.15
CA TYR A 400 -16.30 -18.52 -31.28
C TYR A 400 -17.06 -19.85 -31.34
N THR A 401 -16.39 -20.98 -31.11
CA THR A 401 -17.02 -22.32 -31.08
C THR A 401 -18.06 -22.40 -29.96
N VAL A 402 -17.74 -21.96 -28.74
CA VAL A 402 -18.71 -21.93 -27.62
C VAL A 402 -19.91 -21.04 -27.98
N GLN A 403 -19.69 -19.82 -28.47
CA GLN A 403 -20.78 -18.92 -28.88
C GLN A 403 -21.65 -19.51 -30.00
N GLN A 404 -21.07 -20.17 -31.00
CA GLN A 404 -21.84 -20.79 -32.08
C GLN A 404 -22.59 -22.02 -31.62
N GLN A 405 -22.00 -22.88 -30.79
CA GLN A 405 -22.71 -24.04 -30.24
C GLN A 405 -23.91 -23.63 -29.37
N VAL A 406 -23.84 -22.51 -28.63
CA VAL A 406 -25.01 -21.95 -27.94
C VAL A 406 -26.06 -21.42 -28.92
N LYS A 407 -25.67 -20.71 -29.98
CA LYS A 407 -26.60 -20.23 -31.03
C LYS A 407 -27.29 -21.37 -31.78
N GLU A 408 -26.58 -22.48 -31.98
CA GLU A 408 -27.10 -23.71 -32.58
C GLU A 408 -27.91 -24.58 -31.61
N GLY A 409 -28.02 -24.19 -30.33
CA GLY A 409 -28.73 -24.96 -29.29
C GLY A 409 -28.03 -26.26 -28.87
N LYS A 410 -26.75 -26.44 -29.23
CA LYS A 410 -25.92 -27.60 -28.88
C LYS A 410 -25.32 -27.53 -27.49
N LEU A 411 -25.09 -26.33 -26.98
CA LEU A 411 -24.74 -26.06 -25.57
C LEU A 411 -25.81 -25.16 -24.95
N ASN A 412 -26.21 -25.47 -23.72
CA ASN A 412 -26.95 -24.54 -22.90
C ASN A 412 -26.00 -23.52 -22.21
N TYR A 413 -26.57 -22.49 -21.58
CA TYR A 413 -25.78 -21.42 -20.95
C TYR A 413 -24.89 -21.92 -19.79
N PHE A 414 -25.30 -22.95 -19.05
CA PHE A 414 -24.47 -23.52 -17.99
C PHE A 414 -23.27 -24.27 -18.56
N GLU A 415 -23.47 -25.11 -19.59
CA GLU A 415 -22.40 -25.84 -20.27
C GLU A 415 -21.40 -24.89 -20.95
N ALA A 416 -21.88 -23.78 -21.53
CA ALA A 416 -21.03 -22.74 -22.11
C ALA A 416 -20.13 -22.05 -21.06
N GLY A 417 -20.61 -21.92 -19.82
CA GLY A 417 -19.80 -21.44 -18.69
C GLY A 417 -18.70 -22.43 -18.30
N TYR A 418 -19.04 -23.73 -18.22
CA TYR A 418 -18.04 -24.79 -17.93
C TYR A 418 -16.98 -24.93 -19.03
N ALA A 419 -17.38 -24.87 -20.32
CA ALA A 419 -16.45 -24.93 -21.44
C ALA A 419 -15.37 -23.81 -21.43
N LEU A 420 -15.63 -22.69 -20.74
CA LEU A 420 -14.63 -21.64 -20.52
C LEU A 420 -13.77 -21.86 -19.28
N ILE A 421 -14.29 -22.53 -18.24
CA ILE A 421 -13.49 -22.96 -17.08
C ILE A 421 -12.50 -24.05 -17.52
N ASP A 422 -12.94 -25.01 -18.32
CA ASP A 422 -12.11 -26.09 -18.87
C ASP A 422 -11.00 -25.57 -19.81
N PHE A 423 -11.15 -24.34 -20.33
CA PHE A 423 -10.12 -23.68 -21.14
C PHE A 423 -9.02 -23.00 -20.30
N ILE A 424 -9.26 -22.71 -19.02
CA ILE A 424 -8.29 -21.99 -18.15
C ILE A 424 -6.90 -22.65 -18.12
N PRO A 425 -6.73 -23.98 -18.06
CA PRO A 425 -5.42 -24.62 -18.14
C PRO A 425 -4.66 -24.37 -19.47
N SER A 426 -5.35 -23.91 -20.51
CA SER A 426 -4.77 -23.51 -21.80
C SER A 426 -4.48 -22.00 -21.91
N ALA A 427 -4.85 -21.21 -20.89
CA ALA A 427 -4.54 -19.78 -20.84
C ALA A 427 -3.02 -19.57 -20.76
N SER A 428 -2.49 -18.72 -21.65
CA SER A 428 -1.06 -18.42 -21.73
C SER A 428 -0.62 -17.30 -20.79
N HIS A 429 -1.58 -16.48 -20.34
CA HIS A 429 -1.34 -15.29 -19.52
C HIS A 429 -2.44 -15.10 -18.45
N PRO A 430 -2.14 -14.63 -17.23
CA PRO A 430 -3.15 -14.47 -16.17
C PRO A 430 -4.33 -13.55 -16.52
N SER A 431 -4.18 -12.65 -17.50
CA SER A 431 -5.30 -11.84 -18.01
C SER A 431 -6.32 -12.68 -18.79
N GLU A 432 -5.87 -13.71 -19.51
CA GLU A 432 -6.77 -14.63 -20.21
C GLU A 432 -7.55 -15.47 -19.20
N GLU A 433 -6.89 -16.03 -18.18
CA GLU A 433 -7.54 -16.74 -17.06
C GLU A 433 -8.60 -15.87 -16.37
N MET A 434 -8.25 -14.62 -16.02
CA MET A 434 -9.17 -13.65 -15.43
C MET A 434 -10.42 -13.42 -16.33
N VAL A 435 -10.24 -13.24 -17.64
CA VAL A 435 -11.38 -13.00 -18.56
C VAL A 435 -12.16 -14.30 -18.85
N CYS A 436 -11.53 -15.48 -18.82
CA CYS A 436 -12.22 -16.77 -18.86
C CYS A 436 -13.20 -16.91 -17.70
N PHE A 437 -12.74 -16.65 -16.47
CA PHE A 437 -13.61 -16.66 -15.29
C PHE A 437 -14.76 -15.65 -15.40
N PHE A 438 -14.50 -14.41 -15.84
CA PHE A 438 -15.58 -13.44 -16.07
C PHE A 438 -16.57 -13.89 -17.16
N ASN A 439 -16.09 -14.42 -18.28
CA ASN A 439 -16.97 -14.89 -19.34
C ASN A 439 -17.79 -16.11 -18.91
N ALA A 440 -17.23 -17.01 -18.10
CA ALA A 440 -17.99 -18.08 -17.44
C ALA A 440 -19.08 -17.51 -16.51
N SER A 441 -18.74 -16.53 -15.66
CA SER A 441 -19.73 -15.83 -14.81
C SER A 441 -20.88 -15.20 -15.61
N LEU A 442 -20.62 -14.63 -16.80
CA LEU A 442 -21.69 -14.06 -17.64
C LEU A 442 -22.64 -15.12 -18.19
N TRP A 443 -22.12 -16.28 -18.59
CA TRP A 443 -22.95 -17.40 -19.03
C TRP A 443 -23.79 -17.95 -17.89
N PHE A 444 -23.23 -18.14 -16.69
CA PHE A 444 -23.99 -18.52 -15.51
C PHE A 444 -25.01 -17.45 -15.09
N LEU A 445 -24.70 -16.16 -15.25
CA LEU A 445 -25.64 -15.06 -15.04
C LEU A 445 -26.79 -15.09 -16.06
N LYS A 446 -26.52 -15.48 -17.31
CA LYS A 446 -27.53 -15.63 -18.37
C LYS A 446 -28.46 -16.83 -18.09
N ASP A 447 -27.89 -17.94 -17.63
CA ASP A 447 -28.66 -19.11 -17.16
C ASP A 447 -29.53 -18.76 -15.94
N LEU A 448 -28.95 -18.09 -14.93
CA LEU A 448 -29.64 -17.59 -13.75
C LEU A 448 -30.83 -16.68 -14.11
N LYS A 449 -30.62 -15.72 -15.01
CA LYS A 449 -31.67 -14.81 -15.50
C LYS A 449 -32.77 -15.52 -16.32
N SER A 450 -32.48 -16.68 -16.91
CA SER A 450 -33.50 -17.48 -17.61
C SER A 450 -34.39 -18.30 -16.68
N LYS A 451 -33.98 -18.50 -15.41
CA LYS A 451 -34.62 -19.41 -14.44
C LYS A 451 -35.44 -18.67 -13.37
N THR A 452 -36.19 -17.64 -13.75
CA THR A 452 -36.93 -16.75 -12.81
C THR A 452 -37.96 -17.46 -11.92
N GLU A 453 -38.47 -18.63 -12.34
CA GLU A 453 -39.46 -19.42 -11.61
C GLU A 453 -38.93 -20.84 -11.26
N GLY A 454 -37.62 -21.06 -11.36
CA GLY A 454 -36.99 -22.37 -11.18
C GLY A 454 -36.82 -22.83 -9.72
N ASP A 455 -36.23 -24.01 -9.56
CA ASP A 455 -35.85 -24.57 -8.27
C ASP A 455 -34.93 -23.60 -7.50
N SER A 456 -35.36 -23.27 -6.28
CA SER A 456 -34.61 -22.45 -5.31
C SER A 456 -33.16 -22.89 -5.12
N GLN A 457 -32.88 -24.20 -5.14
CA GLN A 457 -31.53 -24.72 -4.96
C GLN A 457 -30.67 -24.43 -6.20
N GLN A 458 -31.22 -24.59 -7.40
CA GLN A 458 -30.53 -24.25 -8.66
C GLN A 458 -30.25 -22.75 -8.76
N ILE A 459 -31.23 -21.89 -8.46
CA ILE A 459 -31.04 -20.42 -8.47
C ILE A 459 -29.94 -20.01 -7.47
N TYR A 460 -29.96 -20.57 -6.27
CA TYR A 460 -28.92 -20.33 -5.26
C TYR A 460 -27.54 -20.85 -5.70
N ALA A 461 -27.47 -22.05 -6.28
CA ALA A 461 -26.24 -22.66 -6.77
C ALA A 461 -25.62 -21.85 -7.94
N LEU A 462 -26.43 -21.44 -8.92
CA LEU A 462 -26.00 -20.61 -10.04
C LEU A 462 -25.50 -19.23 -9.58
N LYS A 463 -26.20 -18.59 -8.64
CA LYS A 463 -25.72 -17.35 -8.01
C LYS A 463 -24.35 -17.57 -7.34
N LYS A 464 -24.21 -18.63 -6.54
CA LYS A 464 -22.96 -18.95 -5.82
C LYS A 464 -21.81 -19.25 -6.80
N LEU A 465 -22.06 -20.02 -7.85
CA LEU A 465 -21.09 -20.34 -8.90
C LEU A 465 -20.66 -19.09 -9.68
N THR A 466 -21.63 -18.23 -10.04
CA THR A 466 -21.37 -16.93 -10.69
C THR A 466 -20.44 -16.08 -9.83
N LEU A 467 -20.79 -15.89 -8.55
CA LEU A 467 -20.01 -15.10 -7.59
C LEU A 467 -18.62 -15.70 -7.32
N LYS A 468 -18.49 -17.03 -7.30
CA LYS A 468 -17.21 -17.71 -7.13
C LYS A 468 -16.27 -17.50 -8.33
N CYS A 469 -16.79 -17.56 -9.55
CA CYS A 469 -16.00 -17.25 -10.74
C CYS A 469 -15.57 -15.76 -10.76
N VAL A 470 -16.44 -14.84 -10.32
CA VAL A 470 -16.04 -13.42 -10.14
C VAL A 470 -14.94 -13.27 -9.08
N GLU A 471 -14.98 -14.06 -7.99
CA GLU A 471 -13.96 -14.06 -6.96
C GLU A 471 -12.60 -14.54 -7.48
N GLU A 472 -12.54 -15.68 -8.17
CA GLU A 472 -11.28 -16.17 -8.74
C GLU A 472 -10.72 -15.18 -9.77
N ALA A 473 -11.56 -14.60 -10.65
CA ALA A 473 -11.13 -13.54 -11.58
C ALA A 473 -10.48 -12.34 -10.86
N CYS A 474 -11.13 -11.83 -9.81
CA CYS A 474 -10.60 -10.70 -9.05
C CYS A 474 -9.34 -11.08 -8.25
N SER A 475 -9.22 -12.33 -7.80
CA SER A 475 -8.02 -12.83 -7.12
C SER A 475 -6.82 -12.89 -8.08
N VAL A 476 -7.00 -13.48 -9.27
CA VAL A 476 -5.98 -13.53 -10.35
C VAL A 476 -5.51 -12.12 -10.72
N ALA A 477 -6.44 -11.17 -10.89
CA ALA A 477 -6.11 -9.79 -11.21
C ALA A 477 -5.24 -9.12 -10.12
N ARG A 478 -5.60 -9.28 -8.84
CA ARG A 478 -4.87 -8.70 -7.70
C ARG A 478 -3.41 -9.19 -7.63
N VAL A 479 -3.15 -10.46 -7.95
CA VAL A 479 -1.80 -11.04 -7.82
C VAL A 479 -0.90 -10.67 -9.01
N ASP A 480 -1.38 -10.87 -10.24
CA ASP A 480 -0.49 -10.95 -11.39
C ASP A 480 -0.66 -9.83 -12.44
N LEU A 481 -1.68 -8.97 -12.32
CA LEU A 481 -1.96 -7.92 -13.32
C LEU A 481 -1.74 -6.50 -12.81
N HIS A 482 -1.48 -5.55 -13.72
CA HIS A 482 -1.28 -4.13 -13.40
C HIS A 482 -2.50 -3.52 -12.69
N PRO A 483 -2.34 -2.46 -11.86
CA PRO A 483 -3.46 -1.80 -11.18
C PRO A 483 -4.63 -1.35 -12.08
N GLY A 484 -4.38 -1.04 -13.36
CA GLY A 484 -5.45 -0.79 -14.33
C GLY A 484 -6.32 -2.03 -14.62
N MET A 485 -5.72 -3.22 -14.73
CA MET A 485 -6.46 -4.49 -14.83
C MET A 485 -7.11 -4.89 -13.51
N GLN A 486 -6.50 -4.57 -12.37
CA GLN A 486 -7.15 -4.76 -11.06
C GLN A 486 -8.40 -3.88 -10.94
N PHE A 487 -8.34 -2.64 -11.43
CA PHE A 487 -9.50 -1.76 -11.50
C PHE A 487 -10.55 -2.33 -12.45
N TYR A 488 -10.18 -2.73 -13.68
CA TYR A 488 -11.07 -3.43 -14.62
C TYR A 488 -11.80 -4.61 -13.98
N ALA A 489 -11.04 -5.51 -13.34
CA ALA A 489 -11.56 -6.71 -12.69
C ALA A 489 -12.54 -6.37 -11.56
N SER A 490 -12.16 -5.47 -10.66
CA SER A 490 -13.04 -5.05 -9.56
C SER A 490 -14.32 -4.36 -10.04
N ARG A 491 -14.23 -3.50 -11.08
CA ARG A 491 -15.35 -2.75 -11.66
C ARG A 491 -16.34 -3.69 -12.35
N PHE A 492 -15.82 -4.61 -13.16
CA PHE A 492 -16.65 -5.57 -13.89
C PHE A 492 -17.22 -6.65 -12.95
N GLY A 493 -16.41 -7.12 -12.01
CA GLY A 493 -16.85 -8.08 -10.99
C GLY A 493 -17.95 -7.53 -10.08
N LEU A 494 -17.88 -6.26 -9.69
CA LEU A 494 -18.97 -5.58 -8.98
C LEU A 494 -20.27 -5.59 -9.80
N ALA A 495 -20.21 -5.29 -11.10
CA ALA A 495 -21.37 -5.28 -11.98
C ALA A 495 -22.00 -6.69 -12.13
N ILE A 496 -21.19 -7.71 -12.42
CA ILE A 496 -21.66 -9.10 -12.51
C ILE A 496 -22.25 -9.57 -11.18
N ALA A 497 -21.58 -9.30 -10.05
CA ALA A 497 -22.06 -9.69 -8.73
C ALA A 497 -23.39 -9.01 -8.37
N ALA A 498 -23.52 -7.71 -8.62
CA ALA A 498 -24.74 -6.95 -8.41
C ALA A 498 -25.92 -7.53 -9.23
N GLU A 499 -25.66 -7.86 -10.49
CA GLU A 499 -26.66 -8.42 -11.40
C GLU A 499 -27.04 -9.86 -11.03
N ALA A 500 -26.10 -10.68 -10.58
CA ALA A 500 -26.37 -12.04 -10.10
C ALA A 500 -27.20 -12.04 -8.82
N ILE A 501 -26.88 -11.16 -7.87
CA ILE A 501 -27.62 -10.99 -6.62
C ILE A 501 -29.04 -10.45 -6.92
N THR A 502 -29.17 -9.52 -7.86
CA THR A 502 -30.47 -8.99 -8.32
C THR A 502 -31.31 -10.06 -9.00
N ALA A 503 -30.73 -10.84 -9.92
CA ALA A 503 -31.41 -11.92 -10.63
C ALA A 503 -31.86 -13.05 -9.68
N ALA A 504 -31.11 -13.32 -8.61
CA ALA A 504 -31.50 -14.27 -7.58
C ALA A 504 -32.65 -13.78 -6.67
N GLY A 505 -32.98 -12.48 -6.68
CA GLY A 505 -34.13 -11.91 -5.98
C GLY A 505 -34.23 -12.33 -4.51
N LYS A 506 -35.28 -13.09 -4.16
CA LYS A 506 -35.54 -13.56 -2.79
C LYS A 506 -34.47 -14.53 -2.22
N PHE A 507 -33.56 -15.03 -3.05
CA PHE A 507 -32.46 -15.91 -2.66
C PHE A 507 -31.14 -15.15 -2.42
N ALA A 508 -31.18 -13.80 -2.42
CA ALA A 508 -30.11 -12.97 -1.91
C ALA A 508 -29.94 -13.14 -0.39
N THR A 509 -28.71 -13.34 0.08
CA THR A 509 -28.39 -13.48 1.52
C THR A 509 -27.85 -12.18 2.12
N SER A 510 -27.79 -12.07 3.45
CA SER A 510 -27.08 -10.97 4.12
C SER A 510 -25.59 -10.93 3.77
N GLY A 511 -24.96 -12.10 3.58
CA GLY A 511 -23.56 -12.23 3.16
C GLY A 511 -23.29 -11.65 1.77
N ASP A 512 -24.28 -11.72 0.87
CA ASP A 512 -24.19 -11.14 -0.47
C ASP A 512 -23.95 -9.62 -0.43
N SER A 513 -24.46 -8.92 0.58
CA SER A 513 -24.23 -7.47 0.73
C SER A 513 -22.80 -7.12 1.14
N ASN A 514 -22.17 -7.99 1.94
CA ASN A 514 -20.76 -7.83 2.30
C ASN A 514 -19.88 -8.00 1.06
N ILE A 515 -20.17 -9.02 0.22
CA ILE A 515 -19.49 -9.25 -1.06
C ILE A 515 -19.52 -8.00 -1.95
N LEU A 516 -20.69 -7.37 -2.11
CA LEU A 516 -20.81 -6.12 -2.87
C LEU A 516 -20.02 -4.97 -2.24
N VAL A 517 -20.00 -4.84 -0.92
CA VAL A 517 -19.21 -3.83 -0.21
C VAL A 517 -17.70 -4.03 -0.40
N GLU A 518 -17.20 -5.28 -0.38
CA GLU A 518 -15.77 -5.54 -0.63
C GLU A 518 -15.38 -5.26 -2.09
N TYR A 519 -16.19 -5.68 -3.07
CA TYR A 519 -15.96 -5.29 -4.47
C TYR A 519 -15.96 -3.78 -4.65
N PHE A 520 -16.90 -3.08 -4.01
CA PHE A 520 -16.98 -1.62 -4.06
C PHE A 520 -15.77 -0.91 -3.44
N ARG A 521 -15.25 -1.42 -2.32
CA ARG A 521 -13.96 -0.96 -1.76
C ARG A 521 -12.81 -1.21 -2.72
N SER A 522 -12.79 -2.38 -3.38
CA SER A 522 -11.78 -2.72 -4.38
C SER A 522 -11.83 -1.79 -5.59
N VAL A 523 -13.02 -1.48 -6.11
CA VAL A 523 -13.23 -0.49 -7.19
C VAL A 523 -12.70 0.87 -6.78
N PHE A 524 -13.02 1.33 -5.57
CA PHE A 524 -12.56 2.62 -5.07
C PHE A 524 -11.04 2.66 -4.87
N HIS A 525 -10.44 1.60 -4.33
CA HIS A 525 -8.99 1.51 -4.12
C HIS A 525 -8.25 1.49 -5.46
N ASN A 526 -8.58 0.54 -6.34
CA ASN A 526 -7.91 0.35 -7.63
C ASN A 526 -8.12 1.55 -8.57
N GLY A 527 -9.30 2.21 -8.50
CA GLY A 527 -9.63 3.39 -9.29
C GLY A 527 -8.80 4.63 -8.97
N ARG A 528 -8.07 4.68 -7.84
CA ARG A 528 -7.10 5.74 -7.54
C ARG A 528 -5.78 5.58 -8.30
N PHE A 529 -5.50 4.36 -8.78
CA PHE A 529 -4.27 4.00 -9.50
C PHE A 529 -4.52 3.76 -10.99
N CYS A 530 -5.78 3.74 -11.43
CA CYS A 530 -6.15 3.58 -12.83
C CYS A 530 -6.52 4.94 -13.46
N PRO A 531 -5.80 5.39 -14.50
CA PRO A 531 -6.11 6.64 -15.18
C PRO A 531 -7.41 6.64 -16.01
N PHE A 532 -8.07 5.49 -16.17
CA PHE A 532 -9.28 5.34 -16.99
C PHE A 532 -10.46 4.75 -16.21
N TRP A 533 -11.67 5.21 -16.51
CA TRP A 533 -12.90 4.76 -15.90
C TRP A 533 -13.68 3.78 -16.79
N LYS A 534 -13.92 4.11 -18.07
CA LYS A 534 -14.78 3.37 -19.01
C LYS A 534 -13.98 2.46 -19.93
N MET A 535 -13.16 1.59 -19.34
CA MET A 535 -12.49 0.53 -20.10
C MET A 535 -13.52 -0.39 -20.79
N PRO A 536 -13.25 -0.84 -22.02
CA PRO A 536 -14.12 -1.76 -22.74
C PRO A 536 -14.10 -3.12 -22.05
N ILE A 537 -15.18 -3.88 -22.20
CA ILE A 537 -15.25 -5.24 -21.65
C ILE A 537 -14.97 -6.23 -22.79
N VAL A 538 -13.80 -6.87 -22.70
CA VAL A 538 -13.12 -7.53 -23.81
C VAL A 538 -13.31 -9.05 -23.78
N PRO A 539 -13.30 -9.74 -24.93
CA PRO A 539 -13.20 -11.21 -25.00
C PRO A 539 -11.83 -11.71 -24.52
N VAL A 540 -11.71 -13.01 -24.22
CA VAL A 540 -10.49 -13.64 -23.70
C VAL A 540 -9.31 -13.40 -24.64
N CYS A 541 -9.51 -13.57 -25.95
CA CYS A 541 -8.47 -13.35 -26.96
C CYS A 541 -7.95 -11.90 -27.08
N GLU A 542 -8.59 -10.95 -26.39
CA GLU A 542 -8.21 -9.53 -26.35
C GLU A 542 -7.68 -9.10 -24.96
N ALA A 543 -7.77 -9.97 -23.94
CA ALA A 543 -7.42 -9.66 -22.55
C ALA A 543 -5.96 -9.21 -22.36
N HIS A 544 -5.02 -9.79 -23.11
CA HIS A 544 -3.61 -9.40 -23.02
C HIS A 544 -3.35 -7.99 -23.57
N MET A 545 -4.09 -7.53 -24.58
CA MET A 545 -3.94 -6.15 -25.07
C MET A 545 -4.44 -5.14 -24.05
N LEU A 546 -5.58 -5.42 -23.40
CA LEU A 546 -6.07 -4.59 -22.31
C LEU A 546 -5.03 -4.51 -21.18
N ASN A 547 -4.40 -5.63 -20.82
CA ASN A 547 -3.30 -5.64 -19.84
C ASN A 547 -2.07 -4.84 -20.30
N SER A 548 -1.62 -5.01 -21.55
CA SER A 548 -0.45 -4.30 -22.08
C SER A 548 -0.67 -2.78 -22.18
N PHE A 549 -1.85 -2.36 -22.65
CA PHE A 549 -2.22 -0.94 -22.73
C PHE A 549 -2.36 -0.33 -21.33
N THR A 550 -3.16 -0.92 -20.44
CA THR A 550 -3.34 -0.41 -19.09
C THR A 550 -2.03 -0.39 -18.30
N GLY A 551 -1.15 -1.39 -18.48
CA GLY A 551 0.18 -1.43 -17.88
C GLY A 551 1.10 -0.31 -18.33
N LYS A 552 1.22 -0.05 -19.64
CA LYS A 552 2.01 1.07 -20.19
C LYS A 552 1.51 2.42 -19.70
N LEU A 553 0.19 2.62 -19.70
CA LEU A 553 -0.44 3.88 -19.28
C LEU A 553 -0.28 4.11 -17.77
N HIS A 554 -0.46 3.05 -16.96
CA HIS A 554 -0.22 3.08 -15.52
C HIS A 554 1.26 3.34 -15.18
N THR A 555 2.20 2.73 -15.91
CA THR A 555 3.65 2.98 -15.77
C THR A 555 3.97 4.46 -15.95
N LYS A 556 3.53 5.07 -17.06
CA LYS A 556 3.72 6.51 -17.30
C LYS A 556 3.04 7.38 -16.24
N PHE A 557 1.87 6.97 -15.75
CA PHE A 557 1.17 7.65 -14.67
C PHE A 557 1.96 7.64 -13.36
N MET A 558 2.43 6.49 -12.91
CA MET A 558 3.23 6.38 -11.69
C MET A 558 4.55 7.13 -11.77
N LEU A 559 5.26 7.07 -12.91
CA LEU A 559 6.51 7.81 -13.11
C LEU A 559 6.34 9.33 -13.09
N HIS A 560 5.19 9.86 -13.52
CA HIS A 560 4.91 11.29 -13.38
C HIS A 560 4.53 11.67 -11.94
N LEU A 561 3.73 10.84 -11.26
CA LEU A 561 3.42 11.06 -9.84
C LEU A 561 4.67 11.02 -8.95
N GLN A 562 5.71 10.28 -9.35
CA GLN A 562 7.03 10.31 -8.72
C GLN A 562 7.74 11.66 -8.83
N ARG A 563 7.43 12.45 -9.88
CA ARG A 563 8.06 13.75 -10.18
C ARG A 563 7.29 14.93 -9.61
N ASP A 564 5.96 14.83 -9.46
CA ASP A 564 5.10 15.83 -8.81
C ASP A 564 4.31 15.24 -7.63
N GLU A 565 4.99 15.10 -6.49
CA GLU A 565 4.34 14.68 -5.23
C GLU A 565 3.32 15.71 -4.71
N SER A 566 3.34 16.96 -5.20
CA SER A 566 2.66 18.09 -4.55
C SER A 566 1.15 18.19 -4.83
N ASN A 567 0.69 17.62 -5.95
CA ASN A 567 -0.70 17.72 -6.40
C ASN A 567 -1.49 16.40 -6.34
N CYS A 568 -0.87 15.29 -5.96
CA CYS A 568 -1.49 13.96 -6.10
C CYS A 568 -2.71 13.69 -5.20
N LEU A 569 -3.61 12.81 -5.67
CA LEU A 569 -4.72 12.23 -4.89
C LEU A 569 -4.29 11.10 -3.95
N LEU A 570 -3.08 10.61 -4.13
CA LEU A 570 -2.41 9.61 -3.33
C LEU A 570 -1.50 10.33 -2.33
N THR A 571 -1.32 9.77 -1.14
CA THR A 571 -0.27 10.28 -0.25
C THR A 571 1.11 9.95 -0.83
N SER A 572 2.15 10.66 -0.40
CA SER A 572 3.52 10.42 -0.85
C SER A 572 3.95 8.97 -0.60
N GLU A 573 3.52 8.42 0.54
CA GLU A 573 3.70 7.04 0.97
C GLU A 573 2.99 6.05 0.02
N GLU A 574 1.74 6.33 -0.36
CA GLU A 574 0.98 5.50 -1.31
C GLU A 574 1.64 5.46 -2.71
N VAL A 575 2.12 6.61 -3.22
CA VAL A 575 2.83 6.68 -4.51
C VAL A 575 4.12 5.86 -4.45
N LYS A 576 4.94 6.09 -3.41
CA LYS A 576 6.23 5.40 -3.23
C LYS A 576 6.04 3.89 -3.06
N TYR A 577 5.06 3.47 -2.27
CA TYR A 577 4.72 2.05 -2.13
C TYR A 577 4.29 1.42 -3.46
N GLN A 578 3.44 2.08 -4.24
CA GLN A 578 3.00 1.53 -5.54
C GLN A 578 4.12 1.47 -6.57
N LEU A 579 5.07 2.41 -6.58
CA LEU A 579 6.27 2.32 -7.43
C LEU A 579 7.12 1.10 -7.05
N TYR A 580 7.35 0.91 -5.75
CA TYR A 580 8.06 -0.25 -5.20
C TYR A 580 7.33 -1.58 -5.51
N GLU A 581 6.02 -1.67 -5.27
CA GLU A 581 5.22 -2.86 -5.56
C GLU A 581 5.22 -3.19 -7.07
N ASN A 582 5.11 -2.18 -7.94
CA ASN A 582 5.14 -2.39 -9.37
C ASN A 582 6.52 -2.83 -9.88
N ASP A 583 7.64 -2.28 -9.39
CA ASP A 583 8.98 -2.81 -9.72
C ASP A 583 9.14 -4.24 -9.21
N ILE A 584 8.69 -4.52 -7.99
CA ILE A 584 8.73 -5.87 -7.41
C ILE A 584 7.95 -6.89 -8.23
N ARG A 585 6.82 -6.48 -8.83
CA ARG A 585 5.99 -7.32 -9.69
C ARG A 585 6.46 -7.29 -11.16
N TRP A 586 7.56 -6.60 -11.48
CA TRP A 586 8.09 -6.38 -12.83
C TRP A 586 7.10 -5.68 -13.80
N LEU A 587 6.22 -4.85 -13.24
CA LEU A 587 5.14 -4.14 -13.91
C LEU A 587 5.52 -2.72 -14.36
N CYS A 588 6.40 -2.06 -13.61
CA CYS A 588 6.92 -0.72 -13.90
C CYS A 588 8.41 -0.71 -13.56
N PRO A 589 9.33 -0.69 -14.55
CA PRO A 589 10.74 -0.50 -14.26
C PRO A 589 10.95 0.93 -13.73
N VAL A 590 11.75 1.05 -12.67
CA VAL A 590 12.13 2.34 -12.08
C VAL A 590 13.61 2.63 -12.36
N GLU A 591 13.93 3.88 -12.69
CA GLU A 591 15.28 4.29 -13.12
C GLU A 591 16.33 4.07 -12.01
N GLU A 592 15.98 4.37 -10.75
CA GLU A 592 16.80 4.15 -9.57
C GLU A 592 16.11 3.17 -8.62
N LYS A 593 16.29 1.87 -8.86
CA LYS A 593 15.61 0.80 -8.11
C LYS A 593 15.84 0.89 -6.60
N ASP A 594 17.09 0.81 -6.17
CA ASP A 594 17.46 0.80 -4.74
C ASP A 594 16.96 2.07 -4.04
N ALA A 595 17.21 3.26 -4.61
CA ALA A 595 16.75 4.54 -4.05
C ALA A 595 15.21 4.70 -4.06
N THR A 596 14.49 4.02 -4.96
CA THR A 596 13.01 3.99 -4.96
C THR A 596 12.49 3.04 -3.89
N HIS A 597 13.14 1.89 -3.70
CA HIS A 597 12.82 0.93 -2.64
C HIS A 597 13.08 1.52 -1.25
N GLU A 598 14.23 2.17 -1.06
CA GLU A 598 14.60 2.89 0.17
C GLU A 598 13.56 3.97 0.53
N ARG A 599 13.21 4.85 -0.43
CA ARG A 599 12.19 5.88 -0.23
C ARG A 599 10.81 5.31 0.09
N ALA A 600 10.44 4.17 -0.49
CA ALA A 600 9.18 3.50 -0.18
C ALA A 600 9.17 2.90 1.23
N MET A 601 10.25 2.23 1.62
CA MET A 601 10.42 1.70 2.97
C MET A 601 10.39 2.81 4.03
N GLU A 602 11.15 3.89 3.83
CA GLU A 602 11.17 5.05 4.75
C GLU A 602 9.78 5.69 4.88
N ALA A 603 9.07 5.87 3.76
CA ALA A 603 7.72 6.43 3.77
C ALA A 603 6.72 5.55 4.55
N LEU A 604 6.79 4.22 4.39
CA LEU A 604 5.96 3.27 5.13
C LEU A 604 6.28 3.22 6.63
N LEU A 605 7.54 3.37 7.02
CA LEU A 605 7.94 3.47 8.42
C LEU A 605 7.43 4.77 9.05
N ASN A 606 7.63 5.90 8.36
CA ASN A 606 7.12 7.21 8.77
C ASN A 606 5.59 7.22 8.94
N GLU A 607 4.84 6.51 8.08
CA GLU A 607 3.38 6.35 8.18
C GLU A 607 2.94 5.73 9.53
N LYS A 608 3.79 4.91 10.15
CA LYS A 608 3.54 4.28 11.46
C LYS A 608 4.25 4.97 12.64
N GLY A 609 5.01 6.03 12.38
CA GLY A 609 5.88 6.65 13.39
C GLY A 609 7.04 5.76 13.82
N LEU A 610 7.50 4.86 12.93
CA LEU A 610 8.67 4.02 13.12
C LEU A 610 9.86 4.58 12.34
N THR A 611 11.07 4.19 12.74
CA THR A 611 12.33 4.55 12.10
C THR A 611 13.11 3.30 11.67
N TRP A 612 14.11 3.50 10.81
CA TRP A 612 15.08 2.46 10.47
C TRP A 612 15.79 1.84 11.69
N SER A 613 15.95 2.60 12.78
CA SER A 613 16.59 2.14 14.02
C SER A 613 15.71 1.12 14.74
N ASP A 614 14.41 1.39 14.88
CA ASP A 614 13.47 0.53 15.62
C ASP A 614 13.37 -0.87 14.99
N ILE A 615 13.35 -0.92 13.65
CA ILE A 615 13.38 -2.16 12.88
C ILE A 615 14.72 -2.89 13.05
N SER A 616 15.83 -2.15 13.00
CA SER A 616 17.18 -2.72 13.16
C SER A 616 17.39 -3.31 14.56
N GLU A 617 16.91 -2.62 15.59
CA GLU A 617 16.96 -3.05 16.99
C GLU A 617 16.12 -4.31 17.18
N THR A 618 14.90 -4.35 16.65
CA THR A 618 14.02 -5.54 16.67
C THR A 618 14.69 -6.78 16.05
N MET A 619 15.50 -6.60 15.01
CA MET A 619 16.20 -7.68 14.32
C MET A 619 17.50 -8.14 14.99
N CYS A 620 18.06 -7.35 15.90
CA CYS A 620 19.34 -7.61 16.57
C CYS A 620 19.13 -8.05 18.03
N SER A 621 19.71 -9.17 18.45
CA SER A 621 19.98 -9.41 19.87
C SER A 621 21.37 -10.03 20.06
N GLY A 622 21.86 -9.95 21.29
CA GLY A 622 23.13 -10.55 21.71
C GLY A 622 23.13 -12.08 21.83
N LEU A 623 22.11 -12.79 21.29
CA LEU A 623 22.14 -14.26 21.14
C LEU A 623 22.63 -14.70 19.76
N CYS A 624 22.42 -13.88 18.74
CA CYS A 624 22.60 -14.23 17.33
C CYS A 624 23.45 -13.14 16.64
N PRO A 625 24.78 -13.29 16.59
CA PRO A 625 25.67 -12.26 16.08
C PRO A 625 25.47 -12.00 14.60
N ARG A 626 25.68 -10.73 14.24
CA ARG A 626 25.53 -10.21 12.88
C ARG A 626 26.81 -9.50 12.45
N THR A 627 27.08 -9.49 11.15
CA THR A 627 28.18 -8.68 10.59
C THR A 627 27.86 -7.18 10.75
N PRO A 628 28.83 -6.26 10.58
CA PRO A 628 28.58 -4.82 10.62
C PRO A 628 27.48 -4.36 9.64
N GLU A 629 27.34 -5.06 8.52
CA GLU A 629 26.33 -4.85 7.48
C GLU A 629 24.97 -5.51 7.81
N GLY A 630 24.79 -6.10 9.00
CA GLY A 630 23.53 -6.66 9.50
C GLY A 630 23.24 -8.12 9.13
N TRP A 631 24.12 -8.80 8.40
CA TRP A 631 23.92 -10.19 7.99
C TRP A 631 24.06 -11.16 9.15
N LEU A 632 23.22 -12.19 9.24
CA LEU A 632 23.38 -13.21 10.28
C LEU A 632 24.66 -14.03 10.06
N ILE A 633 25.43 -14.26 11.14
CA ILE A 633 26.60 -15.11 11.11
C ILE A 633 26.17 -16.53 11.49
N GLN A 634 26.30 -17.48 10.56
CA GLN A 634 26.11 -18.90 10.86
C GLN A 634 27.17 -19.37 11.89
N GLN A 635 26.72 -19.95 13.00
CA GLN A 635 27.58 -20.46 14.06
C GLN A 635 26.92 -21.60 14.86
N GLU A 636 27.75 -22.46 15.45
CA GLU A 636 27.34 -23.68 16.19
C GLU A 636 26.98 -23.42 17.66
N HIS A 637 27.02 -22.17 18.13
CA HIS A 637 26.65 -21.77 19.49
C HIS A 637 25.74 -20.52 19.50
N LEU A 638 25.13 -20.22 20.64
CA LEU A 638 24.53 -18.90 20.89
C LEU A 638 25.53 -18.00 21.61
N GLU A 639 25.39 -16.70 21.42
CA GLU A 639 26.05 -15.72 22.28
C GLU A 639 25.25 -15.48 23.58
N GLY A 640 25.88 -14.83 24.57
CA GLY A 640 25.27 -14.55 25.87
C GLY A 640 25.54 -15.60 26.95
N ASN A 641 25.11 -15.30 28.18
CA ASN A 641 25.31 -16.18 29.34
C ASN A 641 24.13 -17.14 29.51
N LEU A 642 24.17 -18.26 28.80
CA LEU A 642 23.17 -19.33 28.83
C LEU A 642 23.69 -20.56 29.60
N PRO A 643 23.66 -20.58 30.95
CA PRO A 643 24.35 -21.59 31.76
C PRO A 643 23.74 -23.01 31.70
N TYR A 644 22.67 -23.24 30.93
CA TYR A 644 21.98 -24.54 30.88
C TYR A 644 21.77 -25.04 29.45
N VAL A 645 22.05 -26.32 29.22
CA VAL A 645 21.80 -27.03 27.95
C VAL A 645 20.34 -27.41 27.81
N THR A 646 19.72 -27.94 28.89
CA THR A 646 18.35 -28.49 28.80
C THR A 646 17.61 -28.51 30.13
N LEU A 647 16.30 -28.34 30.07
CA LEU A 647 15.38 -28.59 31.17
C LEU A 647 15.02 -30.09 31.25
N LYS A 648 15.42 -30.77 32.33
CA LYS A 648 15.07 -32.18 32.55
C LYS A 648 13.80 -32.39 33.36
N GLY A 649 13.31 -31.38 34.05
CA GLY A 649 12.10 -31.47 34.85
C GLY A 649 12.13 -30.59 36.09
N PHE A 650 11.31 -30.95 37.07
CA PHE A 650 11.21 -30.21 38.33
C PHE A 650 10.62 -31.08 39.45
N GLU A 651 11.00 -30.75 40.67
CA GLU A 651 10.54 -31.38 41.90
C GLU A 651 9.58 -30.42 42.61
N VAL A 652 8.45 -30.91 43.10
CA VAL A 652 7.49 -30.13 43.90
C VAL A 652 7.35 -30.77 45.27
N ASN A 653 7.77 -30.05 46.31
CA ASN A 653 7.58 -30.44 47.68
C ASN A 653 6.22 -29.99 48.20
N ARG A 654 5.31 -30.93 48.43
CA ARG A 654 3.97 -30.70 48.98
C ARG A 654 3.94 -30.65 50.52
N SER A 655 5.08 -30.68 51.21
CA SER A 655 5.12 -30.67 52.69
C SER A 655 4.63 -29.36 53.32
N ASP A 656 4.73 -28.24 52.60
CA ASP A 656 4.13 -26.96 52.98
C ASP A 656 3.01 -26.64 51.98
N SER A 657 1.77 -26.68 52.45
CA SER A 657 0.57 -26.40 51.64
C SER A 657 0.41 -24.91 51.31
N ASN A 658 1.06 -24.02 52.06
CA ASN A 658 0.98 -22.57 51.86
C ASN A 658 2.10 -22.06 50.95
N ASN A 659 3.26 -22.72 50.95
CA ASN A 659 4.41 -22.37 50.13
C ASN A 659 5.10 -23.63 49.56
N PRO A 660 4.52 -24.27 48.53
CA PRO A 660 5.10 -25.46 47.91
C PRO A 660 6.47 -25.14 47.30
N GLY A 661 7.51 -25.79 47.83
CA GLY A 661 8.87 -25.62 47.31
C GLY A 661 9.02 -26.27 45.94
N ILE A 662 9.32 -25.47 44.91
CA ILE A 662 9.57 -25.94 43.54
C ILE A 662 11.07 -25.85 43.26
N LYS A 663 11.68 -26.99 42.90
CA LYS A 663 13.10 -27.08 42.52
C LYS A 663 13.21 -27.50 41.06
N VAL A 664 13.71 -26.60 40.22
CA VAL A 664 13.89 -26.85 38.79
C VAL A 664 15.14 -27.71 38.56
N THR A 665 15.05 -28.71 37.69
CA THR A 665 16.15 -29.63 37.35
C THR A 665 16.60 -29.39 35.92
N VAL A 666 17.80 -28.81 35.79
CA VAL A 666 18.46 -28.45 34.52
C VAL A 666 19.79 -29.19 34.38
N ILE A 667 20.26 -29.37 33.15
CA ILE A 667 21.65 -29.75 32.88
C ILE A 667 22.47 -28.47 32.65
N PRO A 668 23.51 -28.19 33.46
CA PRO A 668 24.44 -27.10 33.21
C PRO A 668 25.31 -27.39 31.97
N VAL A 669 25.81 -26.35 31.32
CA VAL A 669 26.81 -26.50 30.26
C VAL A 669 28.16 -26.98 30.81
N GLU A 670 28.79 -27.94 30.13
CA GLU A 670 30.20 -28.30 30.34
C GLU A 670 31.15 -27.34 29.61
N ASP A 671 30.80 -26.94 28.38
CA ASP A 671 31.38 -25.82 27.64
C ASP A 671 30.32 -24.73 27.53
N ALA A 672 30.63 -23.52 27.99
CA ALA A 672 29.74 -22.36 27.99
C ALA A 672 29.10 -22.06 26.61
N LYS A 673 29.73 -22.50 25.52
CA LYS A 673 29.19 -22.34 24.14
C LYS A 673 27.92 -23.16 23.87
N ASN A 674 27.72 -24.29 24.56
CA ASN A 674 26.58 -25.18 24.28
C ASN A 674 25.30 -24.78 25.03
N GLY A 675 25.24 -23.53 25.51
CA GLY A 675 24.15 -22.99 26.32
C GLY A 675 22.90 -22.70 25.50
N LEU A 676 21.74 -23.12 25.97
CA LEU A 676 20.46 -22.89 25.30
C LEU A 676 19.46 -22.09 26.15
N ILE A 677 19.46 -22.21 27.48
CA ILE A 677 18.52 -21.47 28.36
C ILE A 677 19.21 -20.86 29.58
N SER A 678 18.59 -19.82 30.13
CA SER A 678 19.10 -19.00 31.24
C SER A 678 18.14 -18.96 32.44
N PRO A 679 18.59 -18.48 33.62
CA PRO A 679 17.71 -18.16 34.74
C PRO A 679 16.66 -17.08 34.40
N VAL A 680 16.99 -16.16 33.47
CA VAL A 680 16.07 -15.11 33.02
C VAL A 680 14.89 -15.73 32.26
N ASP A 681 15.14 -16.71 31.38
CA ASP A 681 14.09 -17.43 30.66
C ASP A 681 13.10 -18.13 31.62
N ILE A 682 13.63 -18.80 32.66
CA ILE A 682 12.81 -19.43 33.71
C ILE A 682 11.93 -18.38 34.40
N HIS A 683 12.51 -17.25 34.78
CA HIS A 683 11.80 -16.15 35.45
C HIS A 683 10.71 -15.54 34.55
N THR A 684 11.03 -15.22 33.28
CA THR A 684 10.07 -14.67 32.32
C THR A 684 8.89 -15.59 32.11
N VAL A 685 9.11 -16.90 31.95
CA VAL A 685 8.00 -17.87 31.81
C VAL A 685 7.12 -17.93 33.06
N LEU A 686 7.71 -17.88 34.26
CA LEU A 686 6.96 -17.83 35.53
C LEU A 686 6.19 -16.51 35.74
N GLN A 687 6.56 -15.43 35.05
CA GLN A 687 5.83 -14.16 35.05
C GLN A 687 4.66 -14.11 34.06
N ILE A 688 4.53 -15.06 33.14
CA ILE A 688 3.39 -15.11 32.21
C ILE A 688 2.10 -15.38 33.02
N PRO A 689 1.07 -14.51 32.96
CA PRO A 689 -0.13 -14.69 33.77
C PRO A 689 -0.83 -16.01 33.42
N MET A 690 -1.31 -16.76 34.42
CA MET A 690 -1.87 -18.11 34.21
C MET A 690 -3.00 -18.26 33.18
N LYS A 691 -3.75 -17.18 32.93
CA LYS A 691 -4.78 -17.11 31.89
C LYS A 691 -4.22 -16.95 30.46
N ASP A 692 -2.99 -16.46 30.36
CA ASP A 692 -2.26 -16.13 29.13
C ASP A 692 -1.09 -17.12 28.88
N ILE A 693 -0.98 -18.21 29.68
CA ILE A 693 0.09 -19.23 29.57
C ILE A 693 -0.05 -20.15 28.33
N PHE A 694 -1.22 -20.22 27.71
CA PHE A 694 -1.44 -21.13 26.59
C PHE A 694 -2.40 -20.60 25.51
N PRO A 695 -2.02 -20.66 24.21
CA PRO A 695 -0.70 -21.05 23.69
C PRO A 695 0.27 -19.86 23.66
N ILE A 696 1.59 -20.09 23.72
CA ILE A 696 2.52 -19.04 23.25
C ILE A 696 2.47 -19.10 21.72
N THR A 697 1.81 -18.11 21.14
CA THR A 697 1.72 -17.90 19.70
C THR A 697 2.57 -16.71 19.27
N TYR A 698 3.12 -16.83 18.08
CA TYR A 698 3.90 -15.81 17.40
C TYR A 698 3.58 -15.88 15.90
N SER A 699 3.47 -14.74 15.23
CA SER A 699 3.41 -14.66 13.77
C SER A 699 4.13 -13.43 13.22
N LEU A 700 4.64 -13.57 12.00
CA LEU A 700 4.86 -12.46 11.08
C LEU A 700 3.77 -12.53 10.00
N ASP A 701 2.86 -11.57 10.07
CA ASP A 701 1.73 -11.39 9.15
C ASP A 701 1.97 -10.17 8.23
N PRO A 702 1.29 -10.06 7.07
CA PRO A 702 1.34 -8.82 6.28
C PRO A 702 0.77 -7.64 7.09
N PRO A 703 1.36 -6.43 7.05
CA PRO A 703 0.89 -5.30 7.84
C PRO A 703 -0.48 -4.75 7.40
N SER A 704 -0.86 -4.96 6.14
CA SER A 704 -2.25 -4.78 5.69
C SER A 704 -2.62 -5.80 4.61
N ASP A 705 -3.91 -6.13 4.57
CA ASP A 705 -4.49 -7.08 3.60
C ASP A 705 -4.42 -6.56 2.14
N SER A 706 -4.28 -5.25 1.96
CA SER A 706 -4.13 -4.58 0.66
C SER A 706 -2.68 -4.51 0.17
N GLN A 707 -1.68 -4.50 1.06
CA GLN A 707 -0.27 -4.32 0.71
C GLN A 707 0.43 -5.68 0.67
N LEU A 708 0.16 -6.46 -0.37
CA LEU A 708 0.64 -7.84 -0.46
C LEU A 708 2.16 -7.93 -0.39
N PHE A 709 2.86 -7.10 -1.16
CA PHE A 709 4.31 -7.14 -1.30
C PHE A 709 5.05 -6.22 -0.31
N HIS A 710 4.42 -5.89 0.83
CA HIS A 710 4.95 -4.94 1.79
C HIS A 710 6.40 -5.28 2.22
N PRO A 711 7.34 -4.32 2.24
CA PRO A 711 8.76 -4.57 2.57
C PRO A 711 8.99 -4.99 4.02
N PHE A 712 7.97 -4.87 4.87
CA PHE A 712 7.98 -5.29 6.26
C PHE A 712 6.85 -6.28 6.55
N GLN A 713 7.06 -7.20 7.48
CA GLN A 713 6.02 -7.99 8.12
C GLN A 713 5.77 -7.47 9.55
N GLN A 714 4.54 -7.62 10.02
CA GLN A 714 4.14 -7.22 11.37
C GLN A 714 4.32 -8.40 12.34
N ILE A 715 5.12 -8.20 13.38
CA ILE A 715 5.18 -9.09 14.53
C ILE A 715 3.84 -9.06 15.27
N ARG A 716 3.31 -10.24 15.59
CA ARG A 716 2.20 -10.43 16.54
C ARG A 716 2.57 -11.56 17.50
N PHE A 717 2.27 -11.39 18.78
CA PHE A 717 2.51 -12.42 19.80
C PHE A 717 1.48 -12.33 20.94
N GLU A 718 1.26 -13.44 21.62
CA GLU A 718 0.47 -13.48 22.86
C GLU A 718 1.35 -13.22 24.10
N SER A 719 0.76 -12.58 25.12
CA SER A 719 1.41 -12.09 26.36
C SER A 719 2.44 -10.95 26.19
N SER A 720 2.11 -9.76 26.70
CA SER A 720 3.03 -8.62 26.80
C SER A 720 4.24 -8.89 27.71
N SER A 721 4.22 -9.92 28.56
CA SER A 721 5.38 -10.32 29.37
C SER A 721 6.55 -10.87 28.53
N LEU A 722 6.32 -11.16 27.24
CA LEU A 722 7.36 -11.55 26.30
C LEU A 722 8.03 -10.35 25.60
N GLU A 723 7.48 -9.15 25.71
CA GLU A 723 8.04 -7.94 25.11
C GLU A 723 9.45 -7.66 25.67
N ASN A 724 10.41 -7.40 24.77
CA ASN A 724 11.83 -7.23 25.08
C ASN A 724 12.50 -8.43 25.79
N SER A 725 11.94 -9.65 25.63
CA SER A 725 12.55 -10.89 26.15
C SER A 725 13.31 -11.67 25.07
N ASP A 726 14.36 -12.38 25.49
CA ASP A 726 15.07 -13.35 24.65
C ASP A 726 14.18 -14.52 24.19
N ILE A 727 13.02 -14.73 24.81
CA ILE A 727 12.01 -15.70 24.38
C ILE A 727 11.33 -15.20 23.10
N LEU A 728 10.85 -13.95 23.08
CA LEU A 728 10.26 -13.34 21.89
C LEU A 728 11.29 -13.24 20.76
N TYR A 729 12.54 -12.91 21.07
CA TYR A 729 13.61 -12.92 20.07
C TYR A 729 13.86 -14.31 19.47
N THR A 730 13.79 -15.37 20.30
CA THR A 730 13.93 -16.76 19.80
C THR A 730 12.77 -17.14 18.88
N LEU A 731 11.53 -16.75 19.22
CA LEU A 731 10.35 -16.96 18.37
C LEU A 731 10.51 -16.23 17.03
N LEU A 732 10.97 -14.96 17.06
CA LEU A 732 11.28 -14.18 15.86
C LEU A 732 12.37 -14.84 15.00
N GLN A 733 13.56 -15.10 15.53
CA GLN A 733 14.67 -15.57 14.69
C GLN A 733 14.43 -16.98 14.13
N THR A 734 13.75 -17.88 14.83
CA THR A 734 13.44 -19.22 14.30
C THR A 734 12.44 -19.18 13.14
N ASP A 735 11.37 -18.40 13.26
CA ASP A 735 10.43 -18.16 12.17
C ASP A 735 11.06 -17.36 11.01
N TYR A 736 11.94 -16.41 11.32
CA TYR A 736 12.66 -15.64 10.32
C TYR A 736 13.62 -16.51 9.50
N LEU A 737 14.39 -17.39 10.16
CA LEU A 737 15.25 -18.37 9.49
C LEU A 737 14.44 -19.34 8.64
N LEU A 738 13.33 -19.86 9.16
CA LEU A 738 12.39 -20.70 8.41
C LEU A 738 11.95 -20.04 7.11
N LYS A 739 11.64 -18.73 7.15
CA LYS A 739 11.26 -17.92 5.98
C LYS A 739 12.43 -17.65 5.03
N CYS A 740 13.62 -17.35 5.55
CA CYS A 740 14.81 -17.19 4.72
C CYS A 740 15.16 -18.49 3.98
N PHE A 741 15.01 -19.66 4.62
CA PHE A 741 15.23 -20.96 3.98
C PHE A 741 14.14 -21.35 2.99
N SER A 742 12.86 -21.15 3.31
CA SER A 742 11.76 -21.51 2.39
C SER A 742 11.83 -20.69 1.11
N VAL A 743 12.18 -19.41 1.23
CA VAL A 743 12.26 -18.43 0.15
C VAL A 743 13.63 -18.45 -0.57
N GLY A 744 14.71 -18.83 0.11
CA GLY A 744 16.08 -18.81 -0.43
C GLY A 744 16.78 -17.45 -0.35
N SER A 745 16.26 -16.52 0.45
CA SER A 745 16.71 -15.13 0.54
C SER A 745 17.07 -14.79 2.00
N ASP A 746 18.33 -14.46 2.25
CA ASP A 746 18.83 -13.94 3.52
C ASP A 746 18.69 -12.41 3.53
N VAL A 747 18.39 -11.82 4.70
CA VAL A 747 18.06 -10.40 4.82
C VAL A 747 18.90 -9.73 5.90
N SER A 748 19.51 -8.60 5.55
CA SER A 748 20.26 -7.77 6.49
C SER A 748 19.34 -7.15 7.54
N ALA A 749 19.81 -7.11 8.79
CA ALA A 749 19.19 -6.36 9.89
C ALA A 749 19.56 -4.86 9.94
N LYS A 750 20.25 -4.33 8.92
CA LYS A 750 20.61 -2.91 8.83
C LYS A 750 19.96 -2.29 7.58
N PRO A 751 19.53 -1.01 7.64
CA PRO A 751 18.99 -0.32 6.47
C PRO A 751 20.01 -0.34 5.32
N PRO A 752 19.58 -0.55 4.07
CA PRO A 752 18.19 -0.62 3.58
C PRO A 752 17.57 -2.03 3.60
N PHE A 753 18.00 -2.90 4.52
CA PHE A 753 17.58 -4.30 4.66
C PHE A 753 17.80 -5.11 3.37
N ARG A 754 19.01 -4.98 2.83
CA ARG A 754 19.43 -5.66 1.61
C ARG A 754 19.18 -7.17 1.72
N GLN A 755 18.84 -7.76 0.60
CA GLN A 755 18.64 -9.20 0.44
C GLN A 755 19.83 -9.80 -0.32
N ARG A 756 20.14 -11.07 -0.05
CA ARG A 756 21.13 -11.88 -0.79
C ARG A 756 20.69 -13.32 -0.84
N ASP A 757 21.26 -14.10 -1.76
CA ASP A 757 20.96 -15.52 -1.86
C ASP A 757 21.43 -16.27 -0.58
N CYS A 758 20.60 -17.19 -0.07
CA CYS A 758 20.94 -18.03 1.07
C CYS A 758 22.22 -18.85 0.85
N SER A 759 22.59 -19.17 -0.38
CA SER A 759 23.84 -19.88 -0.76
C SER A 759 25.10 -19.02 -0.60
N GLU A 760 24.98 -17.70 -0.67
CA GLU A 760 26.05 -16.74 -0.37
C GLU A 760 26.13 -16.41 1.14
N GLY A 761 25.00 -16.52 1.82
CA GLY A 761 24.85 -16.21 3.25
C GLY A 761 24.69 -17.44 4.13
N LEU A 762 23.46 -17.64 4.62
CA LEU A 762 23.13 -18.60 5.68
C LEU A 762 23.65 -20.02 5.41
N THR A 763 23.51 -20.53 4.20
CA THR A 763 23.87 -21.92 3.83
C THR A 763 25.27 -22.05 3.24
N ALA A 764 26.03 -20.95 3.10
CA ALA A 764 27.37 -20.95 2.52
C ALA A 764 28.32 -21.89 3.27
N LYS A 765 28.36 -21.81 4.60
CA LYS A 765 29.28 -22.57 5.47
C LYS A 765 28.71 -23.88 6.01
N LEU A 766 27.49 -24.29 5.62
CA LEU A 766 26.97 -25.62 5.97
C LEU A 766 27.88 -26.71 5.39
N HIS A 767 28.59 -27.41 6.27
CA HIS A 767 29.51 -28.48 5.88
C HIS A 767 28.81 -29.71 5.27
N PRO A 768 27.65 -30.20 5.80
CA PRO A 768 27.00 -31.37 5.22
C PRO A 768 26.24 -31.02 3.92
N PRO A 769 26.57 -31.65 2.76
CA PRO A 769 25.89 -31.35 1.51
C PRO A 769 24.40 -31.74 1.51
N HIS A 770 24.01 -32.74 2.29
CA HIS A 770 22.60 -33.12 2.41
C HIS A 770 21.79 -32.05 3.12
N LEU A 771 22.33 -31.35 4.13
CA LEU A 771 21.65 -30.22 4.76
C LEU A 771 21.45 -29.05 3.81
N LYS A 772 22.38 -28.79 2.88
CA LYS A 772 22.14 -27.79 1.81
C LYS A 772 20.97 -28.18 0.92
N LYS A 773 20.79 -29.47 0.62
CA LYS A 773 19.63 -29.98 -0.13
C LYS A 773 18.33 -29.93 0.69
N VAL A 774 18.39 -30.26 1.98
CA VAL A 774 17.26 -30.16 2.93
C VAL A 774 16.81 -28.70 3.11
N LEU A 775 17.74 -27.75 3.01
CA LEU A 775 17.48 -26.30 3.08
C LEU A 775 17.36 -25.64 1.70
N ALA A 776 17.31 -26.41 0.61
CA ALA A 776 17.04 -25.86 -0.72
C ALA A 776 15.64 -25.21 -0.72
N PRO A 777 15.49 -23.99 -1.27
CA PRO A 777 14.25 -23.24 -1.20
C PRO A 777 13.15 -23.85 -2.08
N ILE A 778 11.90 -23.44 -1.88
CA ILE A 778 10.76 -24.12 -2.49
C ILE A 778 10.76 -24.09 -4.02
N GLN A 779 11.33 -23.06 -4.66
CA GLN A 779 11.42 -22.95 -6.12
C GLN A 779 12.35 -24.00 -6.74
N GLU A 780 13.37 -24.46 -6.01
CA GLU A 780 14.28 -25.52 -6.48
C GLU A 780 13.65 -26.93 -6.37
N ARG A 781 12.49 -27.05 -5.72
CA ARG A 781 11.80 -28.34 -5.47
C ARG A 781 10.71 -28.67 -6.48
N GLY A 782 10.35 -27.73 -7.36
CA GLY A 782 9.40 -27.95 -8.45
C GLY A 782 8.53 -26.74 -8.75
N LYS A 783 7.62 -26.87 -9.73
CA LYS A 783 6.74 -25.79 -10.16
C LYS A 783 5.74 -25.42 -9.05
N ILE A 784 5.88 -24.22 -8.50
CA ILE A 784 4.99 -23.69 -7.47
C ILE A 784 3.69 -23.21 -8.12
N LYS A 785 2.54 -23.72 -7.64
CA LYS A 785 1.21 -23.26 -8.06
C LYS A 785 0.75 -22.00 -7.30
N ASN A 786 1.09 -21.89 -6.01
CA ASN A 786 0.67 -20.78 -5.15
C ASN A 786 1.89 -19.95 -4.72
N LYS A 787 2.01 -18.70 -5.19
CA LYS A 787 3.12 -17.78 -4.86
C LYS A 787 3.18 -17.34 -3.38
N ARG A 788 2.21 -17.76 -2.56
CA ARG A 788 2.07 -17.41 -1.14
C ARG A 788 1.83 -18.67 -0.32
N GLN A 789 2.65 -18.89 0.71
CA GLN A 789 2.52 -20.01 1.64
C GLN A 789 2.70 -19.52 3.07
N ARG A 790 1.99 -20.13 4.01
CA ARG A 790 2.19 -19.98 5.45
C ARG A 790 3.06 -21.14 5.92
N PHE A 791 4.24 -20.86 6.46
CA PHE A 791 5.06 -21.83 7.17
C PHE A 791 5.06 -21.52 8.66
N TRP A 792 4.93 -22.53 9.51
CA TRP A 792 5.06 -22.33 10.96
C TRP A 792 5.73 -23.50 11.66
N ILE A 793 6.42 -23.17 12.75
CA ILE A 793 6.99 -24.15 13.67
C ILE A 793 5.93 -24.47 14.72
N GLN A 794 5.62 -25.75 14.90
CA GLN A 794 4.72 -26.23 15.93
C GLN A 794 5.44 -27.25 16.83
N ALA A 795 5.35 -27.06 18.14
CA ALA A 795 5.64 -28.14 19.07
C ALA A 795 4.40 -29.06 19.11
N ASP A 796 4.53 -30.28 18.60
CA ASP A 796 3.40 -31.22 18.43
C ASP A 796 3.21 -32.14 19.63
N GLU A 797 4.27 -32.83 20.05
CA GLU A 797 4.23 -33.79 21.17
C GLU A 797 5.31 -33.43 22.20
N ILE A 798 4.97 -33.47 23.50
CA ILE A 798 5.94 -33.42 24.60
C ILE A 798 5.82 -34.67 25.45
N GLU A 799 6.95 -35.37 25.64
CA GLU A 799 7.02 -36.49 26.58
C GLU A 799 7.12 -35.96 28.01
N CYS A 800 6.28 -36.48 28.90
CA CYS A 800 6.38 -36.19 30.33
C CYS A 800 5.99 -37.41 31.16
N SER A 801 6.70 -37.59 32.26
CA SER A 801 6.35 -38.56 33.31
C SER A 801 6.34 -37.87 34.67
N CYS A 802 5.36 -38.23 35.51
CA CYS A 802 5.31 -37.83 36.90
C CYS A 802 5.55 -39.07 37.77
N THR A 803 6.39 -38.94 38.81
CA THR A 803 6.55 -39.98 39.84
C THR A 803 6.43 -39.37 41.22
N GLU A 804 5.65 -40.02 42.09
CA GLU A 804 5.41 -39.59 43.46
C GLU A 804 6.28 -40.38 44.44
N LYS A 805 6.97 -39.68 45.36
CA LYS A 805 7.70 -40.30 46.47
C LYS A 805 7.41 -39.53 47.76
N GLY A 806 6.32 -39.89 48.43
CA GLY A 806 5.83 -39.20 49.63
C GLY A 806 5.38 -37.76 49.31
N PRO A 807 5.85 -36.73 50.03
CA PRO A 807 5.42 -35.36 49.76
C PRO A 807 5.97 -34.81 48.43
N MET A 808 6.99 -35.45 47.84
CA MET A 808 7.67 -34.99 46.64
C MET A 808 7.03 -35.56 45.36
N LEU A 809 6.64 -34.68 44.44
CA LEU A 809 6.34 -35.01 43.04
C LEU A 809 7.56 -34.70 42.17
N TYR A 810 7.97 -35.67 41.35
CA TYR A 810 9.07 -35.53 40.39
C TYR A 810 8.51 -35.57 38.98
N TYR A 811 8.46 -34.42 38.32
CA TYR A 811 8.12 -34.32 36.90
C TYR A 811 9.40 -34.42 36.09
N ARG A 812 9.45 -35.34 35.14
CA ARG A 812 10.56 -35.51 34.20
C ARG A 812 10.06 -35.20 32.79
N ILE A 813 10.63 -34.16 32.21
CA ILE A 813 10.29 -33.69 30.86
C ILE A 813 11.27 -34.35 29.88
N GLY A 814 10.72 -35.07 28.91
CA GLY A 814 11.45 -35.78 27.87
C GLY A 814 11.73 -34.89 26.66
N GLU A 815 11.69 -35.48 25.47
CA GLU A 815 11.88 -34.71 24.24
C GLU A 815 10.59 -34.04 23.76
N VAL A 816 10.77 -32.96 22.99
CA VAL A 816 9.70 -32.23 22.31
C VAL A 816 9.83 -32.49 20.81
N LYS A 817 8.76 -32.98 20.19
CA LYS A 817 8.68 -33.16 18.75
C LYS A 817 8.34 -31.84 18.09
N MET A 818 9.34 -31.21 17.49
CA MET A 818 9.18 -30.00 16.69
C MET A 818 8.79 -30.40 15.26
N VAL A 819 7.74 -29.78 14.73
CA VAL A 819 7.19 -30.06 13.40
C VAL A 819 7.03 -28.75 12.64
N ILE A 820 7.45 -28.76 11.39
CA ILE A 820 7.26 -27.65 10.46
C ILE A 820 6.01 -27.96 9.66
N ARG A 821 5.07 -27.02 9.64
CA ARG A 821 3.81 -27.13 8.90
C ARG A 821 3.75 -26.06 7.83
N THR A 822 3.03 -26.38 6.76
CA THR A 822 2.73 -25.50 5.63
C THR A 822 1.22 -25.41 5.41
N SER A 823 0.78 -24.33 4.78
CA SER A 823 -0.48 -24.26 4.05
C SER A 823 -0.33 -23.25 2.92
N PRO A 824 -0.84 -23.51 1.71
CA PRO A 824 -0.87 -22.51 0.66
C PRO A 824 -1.92 -21.46 0.98
N MET A 825 -1.64 -20.19 0.65
CA MET A 825 -2.56 -19.08 0.96
C MET A 825 -3.19 -18.50 -0.29
N ARG A 826 -4.51 -18.26 -0.24
CA ARG A 826 -5.26 -17.50 -1.25
C ARG A 826 -5.78 -16.20 -0.67
N GLN A 827 -5.82 -15.17 -1.50
CA GLN A 827 -6.45 -13.92 -1.11
C GLN A 827 -7.95 -14.00 -1.38
N GLY A 828 -8.75 -13.79 -0.33
CA GLY A 828 -10.20 -13.72 -0.43
C GLY A 828 -10.69 -12.37 -0.95
N LEU A 829 -12.00 -12.25 -1.17
CA LEU A 829 -12.63 -11.00 -1.60
C LEU A 829 -12.35 -9.82 -0.67
N ASP A 830 -12.35 -10.08 0.63
CA ASP A 830 -12.05 -9.13 1.71
C ASP A 830 -10.58 -8.67 1.76
N GLY A 831 -9.76 -9.16 0.82
CA GLY A 831 -8.34 -8.84 0.72
C GLY A 831 -7.47 -9.68 1.64
N LYS A 832 -8.04 -10.40 2.61
CA LYS A 832 -7.27 -11.19 3.57
C LYS A 832 -6.69 -12.44 2.92
N LEU A 833 -5.56 -12.89 3.46
CA LEU A 833 -5.00 -14.20 3.12
C LEU A 833 -5.68 -15.27 3.98
N HIS A 834 -6.31 -16.23 3.32
CA HIS A 834 -6.93 -17.41 3.90
C HIS A 834 -6.09 -18.65 3.53
N ASP A 835 -5.93 -19.54 4.51
CA ASP A 835 -5.21 -20.80 4.35
C ASP A 835 -6.08 -21.80 3.54
N ILE A 836 -5.47 -22.62 2.69
CA ILE A 836 -6.15 -23.68 1.93
C ILE A 836 -6.01 -25.00 2.70
N GLU A 837 -7.13 -25.68 2.96
CA GLU A 837 -7.17 -26.93 3.72
C GLU A 837 -6.62 -28.13 2.91
N ASP A 838 -6.90 -28.19 1.60
CA ASP A 838 -6.46 -29.25 0.70
C ASP A 838 -5.04 -28.99 0.13
N GLU A 839 -4.00 -29.10 0.96
CA GLU A 839 -2.61 -29.06 0.47
C GLU A 839 -2.17 -30.43 -0.07
N ASP A 840 -1.63 -30.43 -1.29
CA ASP A 840 -0.98 -31.59 -1.92
C ASP A 840 0.29 -31.97 -1.14
N PRO A 841 0.37 -33.16 -0.52
CA PRO A 841 1.54 -33.59 0.27
C PRO A 841 2.83 -33.66 -0.55
N GLU A 842 2.73 -33.78 -1.88
CA GLU A 842 3.87 -33.80 -2.80
C GLU A 842 4.22 -32.39 -3.33
N SER A 843 3.56 -31.35 -2.84
CA SER A 843 3.87 -29.97 -3.22
C SER A 843 5.30 -29.56 -2.80
N PRO A 844 5.92 -28.58 -3.49
CA PRO A 844 7.24 -28.07 -3.12
C PRO A 844 7.35 -27.59 -1.66
N GLY A 845 6.28 -26.96 -1.13
CA GLY A 845 6.23 -26.48 0.25
C GLY A 845 6.06 -27.61 1.26
N SER A 846 5.19 -28.58 0.99
CA SER A 846 5.02 -29.77 1.84
C SER A 846 6.29 -30.62 1.91
N LYS A 847 7.02 -30.75 0.80
CA LYS A 847 8.35 -31.36 0.75
C LYS A 847 9.38 -30.61 1.59
N PHE A 848 9.44 -29.29 1.46
CA PHE A 848 10.33 -28.46 2.28
C PHE A 848 10.02 -28.61 3.79
N ALA A 849 8.75 -28.51 4.18
CA ALA A 849 8.34 -28.64 5.58
C ALA A 849 8.63 -30.04 6.15
N LYS A 850 8.40 -31.09 5.35
CA LYS A 850 8.74 -32.47 5.72
C LYS A 850 10.24 -32.65 5.93
N ASP A 851 11.06 -32.29 4.94
CA ASP A 851 12.52 -32.42 5.03
C ASP A 851 13.08 -31.63 6.22
N LEU A 852 12.59 -30.41 6.46
CA LEU A 852 13.00 -29.57 7.58
C LEU A 852 12.58 -30.16 8.95
N THR A 853 11.42 -30.83 9.00
CA THR A 853 10.96 -31.55 10.20
C THR A 853 11.84 -32.77 10.49
N GLU A 854 12.10 -33.60 9.49
CA GLU A 854 12.90 -34.84 9.63
C GLU A 854 14.34 -34.55 10.05
N ASN A 855 14.87 -33.37 9.71
CA ASN A 855 16.25 -32.96 10.00
C ASN A 855 16.36 -31.87 11.09
N TYR A 856 15.27 -31.53 11.79
CA TYR A 856 15.22 -30.39 12.73
C TYR A 856 16.34 -30.43 13.80
N ASP A 857 16.55 -31.60 14.40
CA ASP A 857 17.59 -31.81 15.43
C ASP A 857 19.02 -31.84 14.85
N GLU A 858 19.21 -32.02 13.54
CA GLU A 858 20.53 -31.86 12.90
C GLU A 858 20.78 -30.39 12.54
N ILE A 859 19.77 -29.70 11.99
CA ILE A 859 19.80 -28.28 11.65
C ILE A 859 20.06 -27.44 12.91
N SER A 860 19.49 -27.81 14.06
CA SER A 860 19.71 -27.11 15.33
C SER A 860 21.17 -27.08 15.80
N LYS A 861 22.04 -27.97 15.30
CA LYS A 861 23.49 -27.94 15.59
C LYS A 861 24.21 -26.79 14.87
N TYR A 862 23.71 -26.40 13.70
CA TYR A 862 24.25 -25.32 12.88
C TYR A 862 23.51 -23.99 13.06
N TYR A 863 22.30 -24.05 13.63
CA TYR A 863 21.47 -22.91 14.01
C TYR A 863 20.85 -23.16 15.40
N PRO A 864 21.63 -23.01 16.49
CA PRO A 864 21.24 -23.35 17.87
C PRO A 864 19.95 -22.70 18.38
N ILE A 865 19.50 -21.62 17.72
CA ILE A 865 18.23 -20.96 18.03
C ILE A 865 17.01 -21.88 17.86
N PHE A 866 17.04 -22.87 16.94
CA PHE A 866 16.02 -23.92 16.85
C PHE A 866 16.09 -24.90 18.04
N GLY A 867 17.30 -25.23 18.51
CA GLY A 867 17.49 -26.05 19.71
C GLY A 867 17.00 -25.33 20.97
N ARG A 868 17.30 -24.04 21.10
CA ARG A 868 16.79 -23.18 22.16
C ARG A 868 15.26 -23.12 22.16
N LEU A 869 14.61 -23.02 21.00
CA LEU A 869 13.15 -23.04 20.90
C LEU A 869 12.53 -24.34 21.47
N LYS A 870 13.16 -25.50 21.21
CA LYS A 870 12.78 -26.80 21.79
C LYS A 870 12.79 -26.76 23.32
N GLU A 871 13.82 -26.17 23.92
CA GLU A 871 13.95 -26.03 25.38
C GLU A 871 13.03 -24.96 25.98
N LEU A 872 12.77 -23.85 25.28
CA LEU A 872 11.77 -22.85 25.70
C LEU A 872 10.35 -23.47 25.73
N CYS A 873 10.04 -24.41 24.83
CA CYS A 873 8.80 -25.17 24.88
C CYS A 873 8.69 -26.04 26.16
N LYS A 874 9.80 -26.65 26.60
CA LYS A 874 9.86 -27.38 27.88
C LYS A 874 9.66 -26.44 29.08
N LEU A 875 10.23 -25.22 29.03
CA LEU A 875 10.02 -24.19 30.05
C LEU A 875 8.56 -23.72 30.12
N GLN A 876 7.91 -23.44 28.99
CA GLN A 876 6.47 -23.10 28.95
C GLN A 876 5.63 -24.21 29.59
N PHE A 877 5.91 -25.48 29.26
CA PHE A 877 5.24 -26.63 29.88
C PHE A 877 5.47 -26.70 31.41
N PHE A 878 6.67 -26.37 31.88
CA PHE A 878 6.98 -26.24 33.31
C PHE A 878 6.16 -25.12 33.97
N GLY A 879 6.16 -23.89 33.43
CA GLY A 879 5.39 -22.76 33.98
C GLY A 879 3.89 -23.06 34.03
N ARG A 880 3.38 -23.75 33.01
CA ARG A 880 1.99 -24.24 32.95
C ARG A 880 1.69 -25.26 34.05
N THR A 881 2.51 -26.29 34.17
CA THR A 881 2.27 -27.37 35.14
C THR A 881 2.38 -26.87 36.58
N THR A 882 3.38 -26.03 36.87
CA THR A 882 3.48 -25.35 38.18
C THR A 882 2.28 -24.44 38.46
N GLY A 883 1.79 -23.72 37.45
CA GLY A 883 0.55 -22.94 37.56
C GLY A 883 -0.68 -23.79 37.92
N SER A 884 -0.93 -24.89 37.21
CA SER A 884 -2.04 -25.81 37.53
C SER A 884 -1.87 -26.43 38.92
N ILE A 885 -0.66 -26.81 39.33
CA ILE A 885 -0.35 -27.30 40.69
C ILE A 885 -0.72 -26.24 41.75
N ILE A 886 -0.24 -24.99 41.60
CA ILE A 886 -0.54 -23.89 42.54
C ILE A 886 -2.05 -23.61 42.60
N LYS A 887 -2.76 -23.74 41.48
CA LYS A 887 -4.23 -23.60 41.45
C LYS A 887 -4.93 -24.74 42.19
N GLN A 888 -4.52 -25.99 41.99
CA GLN A 888 -5.12 -27.16 42.64
C GLN A 888 -4.84 -27.22 44.14
N MET A 889 -3.64 -26.84 44.58
CA MET A 889 -3.31 -26.70 46.00
C MET A 889 -4.21 -25.70 46.71
N LYS A 890 -4.66 -24.65 46.01
CA LYS A 890 -5.66 -23.69 46.53
C LYS A 890 -7.11 -24.21 46.49
N SER A 891 -7.38 -25.31 45.78
CA SER A 891 -8.73 -25.88 45.62
C SER A 891 -8.90 -27.29 46.18
N ASN A 892 -7.92 -27.84 46.90
CA ASN A 892 -7.94 -29.17 47.53
C ASN A 892 -8.25 -30.34 46.56
N ILE A 893 -7.79 -30.27 45.31
CA ILE A 893 -7.89 -31.37 44.33
C ILE A 893 -6.55 -32.13 44.33
N THR A 894 -6.60 -33.47 44.29
CA THR A 894 -5.57 -34.29 44.97
C THR A 894 -4.79 -35.34 44.15
N THR A 895 -4.99 -35.52 42.84
CA THR A 895 -4.19 -36.51 42.07
C THR A 895 -3.31 -35.87 40.97
N PRO A 896 -2.10 -36.41 40.70
CA PRO A 896 -1.28 -35.97 39.58
C PRO A 896 -1.94 -36.12 38.20
N ASP A 897 -2.78 -37.14 38.02
CA ASP A 897 -3.46 -37.41 36.75
C ASP A 897 -4.51 -36.34 36.44
N ASP A 898 -5.21 -35.80 37.45
CA ASP A 898 -6.11 -34.64 37.30
C ASP A 898 -5.36 -33.40 36.75
N ILE A 899 -4.08 -33.22 37.11
CA ILE A 899 -3.25 -32.12 36.58
C ILE A 899 -2.97 -32.34 35.10
N LEU A 900 -2.58 -33.56 34.72
CA LEU A 900 -2.25 -33.88 33.32
C LEU A 900 -3.49 -33.79 32.42
N GLN A 901 -4.67 -34.21 32.89
CA GLN A 901 -5.94 -34.06 32.17
C GLN A 901 -6.41 -32.59 32.09
N ASP A 902 -6.23 -31.78 33.13
CA ASP A 902 -6.48 -30.32 33.08
C ASP A 902 -5.56 -29.62 32.05
N ILE A 903 -4.31 -30.07 31.94
CA ILE A 903 -3.34 -29.61 30.93
C ILE A 903 -3.78 -30.06 29.53
N GLN A 904 -4.09 -31.34 29.30
CA GLN A 904 -4.56 -31.82 27.99
C GLN A 904 -5.85 -31.11 27.54
N SER A 905 -6.85 -30.99 28.42
CA SER A 905 -8.15 -30.39 28.09
C SER A 905 -8.08 -28.90 27.78
N LYS A 906 -7.19 -28.14 28.45
CA LYS A 906 -6.91 -26.73 28.11
C LYS A 906 -6.08 -26.57 26.83
N ALA A 907 -5.22 -27.55 26.50
CA ALA A 907 -4.37 -27.46 25.31
C ALA A 907 -5.23 -27.38 24.03
N ARG A 908 -6.36 -28.10 24.03
CA ARG A 908 -7.30 -28.17 22.90
C ARG A 908 -8.23 -26.95 22.76
N LYS A 909 -8.28 -26.03 23.74
CA LYS A 909 -9.26 -24.93 23.79
C LYS A 909 -8.67 -23.54 23.48
N GLY A 910 -7.35 -23.40 23.38
CA GLY A 910 -6.68 -22.13 23.13
C GLY A 910 -6.67 -21.73 21.65
N ASN A 911 -7.76 -21.13 21.16
CA ASN A 911 -7.86 -20.45 19.87
C ASN A 911 -8.66 -19.13 20.03
N GLU A 912 -8.08 -18.06 20.59
CA GLU A 912 -8.79 -16.77 20.71
C GLU A 912 -7.87 -15.54 20.69
N THR A 913 -7.94 -14.75 19.60
CA THR A 913 -7.44 -13.36 19.43
C THR A 913 -6.08 -12.97 20.05
N LEU A 914 -5.03 -13.12 19.24
CA LEU A 914 -3.75 -12.40 19.35
C LEU A 914 -3.96 -10.91 19.69
N ARG A 915 -3.32 -10.42 20.77
CA ARG A 915 -3.31 -9.00 21.13
C ARG A 915 -2.24 -8.25 20.33
N ARG A 916 -2.53 -6.98 20.01
CA ARG A 916 -1.73 -6.16 19.10
C ARG A 916 -0.74 -5.24 19.84
N THR A 917 0.44 -5.75 20.17
CA THR A 917 1.67 -4.94 20.12
C THR A 917 2.18 -4.99 18.67
N CYS A 918 2.60 -3.84 18.12
CA CYS A 918 2.83 -3.69 16.67
C CYS A 918 4.25 -3.25 16.38
N THR A 919 5.18 -4.21 16.32
CA THR A 919 6.54 -3.97 15.84
C THR A 919 6.71 -4.60 14.46
N TRP A 920 7.56 -4.04 13.62
CA TRP A 920 7.76 -4.47 12.22
C TRP A 920 9.17 -5.03 12.03
N VAL A 921 9.32 -5.96 11.08
CA VAL A 921 10.60 -6.54 10.65
C VAL A 921 10.68 -6.60 9.12
N PRO A 922 11.86 -6.59 8.49
CA PRO A 922 11.97 -6.67 7.02
C PRO A 922 11.40 -7.99 6.49
N ALA A 923 10.65 -7.96 5.40
CA ALA A 923 10.07 -9.17 4.80
C ALA A 923 11.14 -9.98 4.06
N ALA A 924 11.20 -11.29 4.32
CA ALA A 924 11.93 -12.23 3.47
C ALA A 924 11.13 -12.47 2.17
N VAL A 925 11.69 -12.05 1.03
CA VAL A 925 11.07 -12.15 -0.29
C VAL A 925 12.11 -12.69 -1.28
N ALA A 926 11.69 -13.60 -2.16
CA ALA A 926 12.53 -14.03 -3.29
C ALA A 926 12.23 -13.16 -4.50
N ALA A 927 13.29 -12.75 -5.20
CA ALA A 927 13.19 -12.24 -6.56
C ALA A 927 13.81 -13.28 -7.51
N GLU A 928 12.99 -14.05 -8.23
CA GLU A 928 13.50 -14.83 -9.36
C GLU A 928 13.95 -13.88 -10.47
N GLU A 929 15.26 -13.80 -10.72
CA GLU A 929 15.82 -13.05 -11.86
C GLU A 929 15.46 -13.63 -13.23
N LYS A 930 14.91 -14.86 -13.28
CA LYS A 930 14.77 -15.66 -14.51
C LYS A 930 13.35 -16.21 -14.80
N GLY A 931 12.29 -15.80 -14.10
CA GLY A 931 11.02 -16.53 -14.23
C GLY A 931 9.72 -16.01 -13.60
N HIS A 932 9.54 -14.70 -13.36
CA HIS A 932 8.22 -14.12 -13.03
C HIS A 932 7.47 -14.61 -11.76
N SER A 933 8.11 -15.34 -10.83
CA SER A 933 7.51 -15.60 -9.53
C SER A 933 8.33 -15.02 -8.37
N LYS A 934 7.67 -14.18 -7.56
CA LYS A 934 8.16 -13.81 -6.24
C LYS A 934 7.35 -14.57 -5.21
N ILE A 935 8.07 -15.30 -4.37
CA ILE A 935 7.49 -16.10 -3.29
C ILE A 935 7.50 -15.26 -2.03
N MET A 936 6.38 -15.28 -1.30
CA MET A 936 6.30 -14.72 0.04
C MET A 936 5.85 -15.78 1.05
N SER A 937 6.61 -15.86 2.13
CA SER A 937 6.41 -16.80 3.23
C SER A 937 5.89 -16.07 4.46
N TYR A 938 4.69 -16.42 4.90
CA TYR A 938 4.04 -15.92 6.12
C TYR A 938 4.04 -17.01 7.20
N GLY A 939 3.46 -16.73 8.37
CA GLY A 939 3.31 -17.73 9.44
C GLY A 939 4.12 -17.38 10.69
N GLY A 940 4.60 -18.37 11.44
CA GLY A 940 5.07 -18.09 12.80
C GLY A 940 5.51 -19.28 13.64
N VAL A 941 5.29 -19.19 14.95
CA VAL A 941 5.60 -20.25 15.92
C VAL A 941 4.41 -20.49 16.85
N ARG A 942 4.07 -21.76 17.09
CA ARG A 942 3.07 -22.18 18.07
C ARG A 942 3.68 -23.17 19.06
N LEU A 943 3.93 -22.72 20.28
CA LEU A 943 4.35 -23.59 21.37
C LEU A 943 3.09 -24.07 22.12
N ALA A 944 2.60 -25.23 21.68
CA ALA A 944 1.33 -25.81 22.09
C ALA A 944 1.32 -27.35 22.13
N PRO A 945 2.36 -28.03 22.67
CA PRO A 945 2.50 -29.47 22.53
C PRO A 945 1.37 -30.24 23.23
N GLU A 946 0.89 -31.28 22.58
CA GLU A 946 0.07 -32.30 23.20
C GLU A 946 0.92 -33.18 24.12
N LEU A 947 0.35 -33.58 25.26
CA LEU A 947 1.04 -34.39 26.24
C LEU A 947 1.07 -35.85 25.80
N LYS A 948 2.25 -36.39 25.50
CA LYS A 948 2.45 -37.81 25.27
C LYS A 948 2.80 -38.48 26.60
N GLU A 949 1.82 -39.13 27.20
CA GLU A 949 2.04 -39.95 28.39
C GLU A 949 2.96 -41.12 28.06
N THR A 950 4.18 -41.07 28.58
CA THR A 950 5.11 -42.20 28.51
C THR A 950 4.74 -43.16 29.63
N PRO A 951 4.34 -44.42 29.34
CA PRO A 951 4.00 -45.37 30.39
C PRO A 951 5.23 -45.61 31.26
N VAL A 952 5.22 -45.07 32.47
CA VAL A 952 6.29 -45.31 33.44
C VAL A 952 6.28 -46.80 33.74
N PRO A 953 7.38 -47.54 33.49
CA PRO A 953 7.45 -48.93 33.90
C PRO A 953 7.33 -48.94 35.43
N ILE A 954 6.18 -49.41 35.92
CA ILE A 954 5.91 -49.48 37.35
C ILE A 954 6.81 -50.56 37.90
N VAL A 955 8.01 -50.18 38.34
CA VAL A 955 8.89 -51.01 39.16
C VAL A 955 8.22 -51.11 40.52
N ARG A 956 7.17 -51.94 40.60
CA ARG A 956 6.68 -52.44 41.88
C ARG A 956 7.85 -53.15 42.53
N GLY A 957 8.33 -52.59 43.63
CA GLY A 957 9.28 -53.25 44.52
C GLY A 957 8.61 -54.40 45.25
N GLU A 958 8.09 -55.39 44.51
CA GLU A 958 7.67 -56.67 45.05
C GLU A 958 8.92 -57.44 45.47
N LYS A 959 9.42 -57.10 46.67
CA LYS A 959 10.19 -58.04 47.49
C LYS A 959 9.22 -59.11 48.01
N THR A 960 8.85 -60.03 47.14
CA THR A 960 8.44 -61.36 47.59
C THR A 960 9.68 -62.03 48.19
N CYS A 961 9.76 -62.03 49.53
CA CYS A 961 10.68 -62.91 50.21
C CYS A 961 10.19 -64.35 50.02
N ASP A 962 10.86 -65.11 49.17
CA ASP A 962 10.70 -66.57 49.17
C ASP A 962 11.11 -67.10 50.55
N PHE A 963 10.15 -67.70 51.25
CA PHE A 963 10.33 -68.21 52.60
C PHE A 963 10.15 -69.73 52.60
N ASP A 964 11.00 -70.42 51.82
CA ASP A 964 11.20 -71.87 51.95
C ASP A 964 12.53 -72.31 51.33
N GLN A 965 13.58 -72.40 52.16
CA GLN A 965 14.45 -73.59 52.25
C GLN A 965 15.63 -73.45 53.23
N LEU A 966 15.82 -74.50 54.03
CA LEU A 966 17.08 -75.02 54.57
C LEU A 966 17.89 -74.18 55.58
N THR A 967 17.54 -74.40 56.85
CA THR A 967 18.45 -74.90 57.91
C THR A 967 19.97 -74.89 57.65
N HIS A 968 20.75 -74.19 58.49
CA HIS A 968 21.83 -74.80 59.30
C HIS A 968 22.40 -73.85 60.39
N CYS A 969 22.54 -74.39 61.61
CA CYS A 969 23.52 -74.09 62.67
C CYS A 969 23.74 -72.64 63.20
N SER A 970 23.45 -72.47 64.50
CA SER A 970 23.86 -71.40 65.46
C SER A 970 25.37 -71.48 65.83
N PRO A 971 25.94 -70.76 66.86
CA PRO A 971 25.37 -69.78 67.81
C PRO A 971 26.25 -68.54 68.17
N PHE A 972 25.81 -67.76 69.18
CA PHE A 972 26.47 -66.66 69.92
C PHE A 972 26.55 -65.27 69.22
N GLN A 973 26.51 -64.12 69.90
CA GLN A 973 26.59 -63.83 71.35
C GLN A 973 25.61 -62.71 71.82
N ARG A 974 25.57 -62.40 73.12
CA ARG A 974 24.47 -61.67 73.81
C ARG A 974 24.74 -60.16 74.08
N SER A 975 23.70 -59.34 73.82
CA SER A 975 23.19 -58.23 74.69
C SER A 975 24.14 -57.04 75.03
N PRO A 976 23.68 -56.01 75.79
CA PRO A 976 22.72 -54.96 75.38
C PRO A 976 23.27 -53.54 75.67
N VAL A 977 22.47 -52.47 75.51
CA VAL A 977 22.29 -51.36 76.51
C VAL A 977 21.29 -50.30 75.99
N THR A 978 20.73 -49.54 76.94
CA THR A 978 19.54 -48.68 76.86
C THR A 978 19.84 -47.15 76.82
N THR A 979 18.75 -46.36 76.87
CA THR A 979 18.59 -45.06 77.57
C THR A 979 19.07 -43.74 76.93
N THR A 980 18.11 -43.05 76.29
CA THR A 980 17.59 -41.67 76.60
C THR A 980 18.48 -40.39 76.55
N PRO A 981 17.89 -39.20 76.26
CA PRO A 981 18.59 -37.96 75.88
C PRO A 981 18.73 -36.93 77.03
N PRO A 982 19.43 -35.79 76.79
CA PRO A 982 18.87 -34.45 77.06
C PRO A 982 19.39 -33.36 76.06
N PRO A 983 19.24 -32.03 76.29
CA PRO A 983 18.00 -31.26 76.21
C PRO A 983 18.11 -29.95 75.38
N CYS A 984 17.01 -29.18 75.27
CA CYS A 984 17.02 -27.79 74.79
C CYS A 984 17.50 -26.81 75.87
N GLU A 985 18.10 -25.68 75.46
CA GLU A 985 18.15 -24.44 76.27
C GLU A 985 18.15 -23.18 75.38
N SER A 986 17.97 -21.99 75.96
CA SER A 986 17.52 -20.79 75.22
C SER A 986 17.94 -19.45 75.84
N LEU A 987 17.81 -18.36 75.04
CA LEU A 987 17.64 -16.94 75.43
C LEU A 987 18.86 -16.03 75.80
N ARG A 988 19.15 -15.11 74.85
CA ARG A 988 19.12 -13.62 74.97
C ARG A 988 20.26 -12.77 75.59
N CYS A 989 20.37 -11.56 74.99
CA CYS A 989 20.78 -10.24 75.55
C CYS A 989 22.30 -9.92 75.69
N LEU A 990 22.81 -8.68 75.55
CA LEU A 990 22.20 -7.33 75.43
C LEU A 990 23.12 -6.26 74.75
N ASN A 991 22.47 -5.25 74.13
CA ASN A 991 22.81 -3.89 73.63
C ASN A 991 24.18 -3.16 73.86
N GLY A 992 24.48 -2.25 72.91
CA GLY A 992 25.30 -1.01 73.06
C GLY A 992 24.98 0.01 71.92
N ILE A 993 24.98 1.33 72.18
CA ILE A 993 24.38 2.38 71.33
C ILE A 993 25.35 3.57 71.05
N GLN A 994 25.13 4.32 69.94
CA GLN A 994 25.26 5.80 69.75
C GLN A 994 26.25 6.41 68.69
N SER A 995 25.65 7.14 67.72
CA SER A 995 26.04 8.42 67.05
C SER A 995 27.40 8.70 66.36
N GLN A 996 27.36 8.89 65.01
CA GLN A 996 27.75 10.06 64.13
C GLN A 996 28.83 11.12 64.53
N PRO A 997 29.43 11.95 63.60
CA PRO A 997 29.28 12.08 62.12
C PRO A 997 30.60 12.36 61.27
N THR A 998 30.44 12.71 59.97
CA THR A 998 31.38 13.45 59.05
C THR A 998 32.70 12.75 58.56
N THR A 999 33.26 12.94 57.34
CA THR A 999 33.01 13.81 56.14
C THR A 999 33.72 13.30 54.87
N THR A 1000 33.33 13.82 53.66
CA THR A 1000 34.11 13.96 52.38
C THR A 1000 34.69 12.70 51.67
N GLU A 1001 34.76 12.58 50.33
CA GLU A 1001 34.37 13.44 49.20
C GLU A 1001 34.20 12.59 47.91
N ALA A 1002 33.37 13.04 46.94
CA ALA A 1002 33.25 12.43 45.61
C ALA A 1002 32.83 13.47 44.55
N PRO A 1003 33.36 13.43 43.29
CA PRO A 1003 32.99 14.38 42.26
C PRO A 1003 31.80 13.91 41.40
N ASN A 1004 30.81 14.80 41.24
CA ASN A 1004 29.65 14.60 40.36
C ASN A 1004 29.94 14.96 38.89
N LYS A 1005 29.24 14.28 37.97
CA LYS A 1005 28.62 14.91 36.79
C LYS A 1005 27.23 14.32 36.59
N ALA A 1006 26.21 15.17 36.68
CA ALA A 1006 24.82 14.83 36.42
C ALA A 1006 24.24 15.86 35.42
N VAL A 1007 23.31 15.43 34.57
CA VAL A 1007 22.49 16.29 33.73
C VAL A 1007 21.04 16.14 34.18
N SER A 1008 20.37 17.27 34.43
CA SER A 1008 19.06 17.36 35.04
C SER A 1008 17.93 17.51 34.03
N TRP A 1009 16.78 16.89 34.30
CA TRP A 1009 15.48 17.32 33.79
C TRP A 1009 14.50 17.41 34.96
N GLN A 1010 13.83 18.56 35.13
CA GLN A 1010 12.69 18.71 36.01
C GLN A 1010 11.62 19.62 35.39
N ASN A 1011 10.40 19.06 35.34
CA ASN A 1011 9.11 19.68 35.61
C ASN A 1011 8.70 21.00 34.92
N PHE A 1012 7.54 20.94 34.25
CA PHE A 1012 6.47 21.91 34.53
C PHE A 1012 5.10 21.22 34.54
N ALA A 1013 4.18 21.75 35.35
CA ALA A 1013 2.81 21.24 35.49
C ALA A 1013 1.78 22.33 35.19
N GLY A 1014 0.64 21.93 34.61
CA GLY A 1014 -0.64 22.64 34.66
C GLY A 1014 -0.85 23.81 33.69
N ASN A 1015 -1.80 23.67 32.76
CA ASN A 1015 -3.13 24.28 32.98
C ASN A 1015 -4.21 23.79 32.00
N SER A 1016 -5.46 24.06 32.37
CA SER A 1016 -6.70 23.56 31.76
C SER A 1016 -7.37 24.57 30.82
N CYS A 1017 -7.99 24.05 29.76
CA CYS A 1017 -9.18 24.54 29.01
C CYS A 1017 -9.39 23.52 27.86
N GLY A 1018 -10.59 23.10 27.44
CA GLY A 1018 -11.95 23.52 27.72
C GLY A 1018 -12.76 23.41 26.42
N GLY A 1019 -13.45 22.29 26.19
CA GLY A 1019 -14.12 22.03 24.90
C GLY A 1019 -15.13 20.87 24.94
N SER A 1020 -16.42 21.18 24.84
CA SER A 1020 -17.54 20.25 25.01
C SER A 1020 -17.95 19.55 23.71
N ARG A 1021 -18.39 18.27 23.78
CA ARG A 1021 -19.69 17.82 23.20
C ARG A 1021 -20.04 16.34 23.45
N MET A 1022 -21.22 16.17 24.06
CA MET A 1022 -22.25 15.13 23.82
C MET A 1022 -21.83 13.70 23.44
N GLY A 1023 -22.05 12.76 24.36
CA GLY A 1023 -22.42 11.38 24.03
C GLY A 1023 -23.93 11.16 24.24
N PRO A 1024 -24.62 10.35 23.42
CA PRO A 1024 -25.98 9.94 23.69
C PRO A 1024 -26.01 8.71 24.61
N GLN A 1025 -26.73 8.81 25.73
CA GLN A 1025 -27.22 7.63 26.45
C GLN A 1025 -28.45 7.08 25.72
N SER A 1026 -28.48 5.77 25.48
CA SER A 1026 -29.72 5.04 25.24
C SER A 1026 -29.62 3.65 25.87
N THR A 1027 -30.13 3.53 27.08
CA THR A 1027 -30.37 2.25 27.76
C THR A 1027 -31.64 1.62 27.19
N GLU A 1028 -31.53 0.49 26.50
CA GLU A 1028 -32.66 -0.42 26.32
C GLU A 1028 -32.30 -1.82 26.82
N THR A 1029 -33.01 -2.24 27.86
CA THR A 1029 -32.96 -3.58 28.44
C THR A 1029 -33.81 -4.53 27.60
N GLY A 1030 -33.17 -5.44 26.86
CA GLY A 1030 -33.83 -6.52 26.12
C GLY A 1030 -33.33 -7.89 26.57
N GLY A 1031 -33.96 -8.49 27.58
CA GLY A 1031 -33.65 -9.86 28.00
C GLY A 1031 -34.20 -10.89 27.02
N GLY A 1032 -33.32 -11.72 26.45
CA GLY A 1032 -33.68 -12.80 25.53
C GLY A 1032 -32.96 -14.09 25.87
N THR A 1033 -33.58 -14.93 26.71
CA THR A 1033 -33.04 -16.23 27.10
C THR A 1033 -33.00 -17.20 25.91
N THR A 1034 -31.80 -17.63 25.51
CA THR A 1034 -31.61 -18.81 24.65
C THR A 1034 -31.14 -19.97 25.51
N GLN A 1035 -32.04 -20.93 25.75
CA GLN A 1035 -31.68 -22.20 26.38
C GLN A 1035 -30.89 -23.06 25.39
N GLY A 1036 -29.69 -23.49 25.77
CA GLY A 1036 -28.97 -24.52 25.05
C GLY A 1036 -29.65 -25.87 25.24
N TRP A 1037 -30.17 -26.46 24.17
CA TRP A 1037 -30.63 -27.84 24.16
C TRP A 1037 -29.48 -28.75 23.70
N THR A 1038 -28.89 -29.46 24.65
CA THR A 1038 -28.01 -30.61 24.38
C THR A 1038 -28.86 -31.85 24.14
N GLY A 1039 -28.87 -32.37 22.91
CA GLY A 1039 -29.55 -33.62 22.56
C GLY A 1039 -28.59 -34.60 21.91
N ASN A 1040 -28.01 -35.51 22.69
CA ASN A 1040 -27.39 -36.72 22.15
C ASN A 1040 -28.47 -37.67 21.65
N ALA A 1041 -28.27 -38.24 20.46
CA ALA A 1041 -28.99 -39.42 20.00
C ALA A 1041 -28.11 -40.21 19.04
N ASP A 1042 -27.37 -41.19 19.58
CA ASP A 1042 -26.79 -42.26 18.77
C ASP A 1042 -27.92 -43.13 18.22
N ARG A 1043 -27.92 -43.40 16.90
CA ARG A 1043 -28.14 -44.75 16.37
C ARG A 1043 -27.84 -44.90 14.88
N GLU A 1044 -27.49 -46.13 14.53
CA GLU A 1044 -27.02 -46.57 13.21
C GLU A 1044 -28.12 -46.56 12.14
N GLY A 1045 -27.70 -46.58 10.87
CA GLY A 1045 -28.58 -46.69 9.71
C GLY A 1045 -27.80 -46.90 8.42
N GLU A 1046 -27.38 -48.14 8.17
CA GLU A 1046 -26.76 -48.55 6.90
C GLU A 1046 -27.69 -48.30 5.70
N TRP A 1047 -27.17 -47.68 4.63
CA TRP A 1047 -27.68 -47.90 3.27
C TRP A 1047 -26.50 -48.01 2.30
N GLY A 1048 -26.31 -49.21 1.75
CA GLY A 1048 -25.14 -49.57 0.96
C GLY A 1048 -25.13 -48.98 -0.46
N ARG A 1049 -23.93 -48.84 -1.02
CA ARG A 1049 -23.73 -48.63 -2.46
C ARG A 1049 -23.67 -49.97 -3.17
N THR A 1050 -24.58 -50.21 -4.11
CA THR A 1050 -24.46 -51.25 -5.14
C THR A 1050 -23.90 -50.65 -6.43
N MET A 1051 -22.60 -50.85 -6.65
CA MET A 1051 -21.98 -50.86 -7.98
C MET A 1051 -21.07 -52.08 -7.99
N GLY A 1052 -21.29 -53.01 -8.92
CA GLY A 1052 -20.56 -54.27 -8.97
C GLY A 1052 -19.33 -54.17 -9.85
N ASP A 1053 -18.19 -54.62 -9.33
CA ASP A 1053 -17.01 -54.93 -10.14
C ASP A 1053 -17.19 -56.28 -10.87
N GLN A 1054 -16.84 -56.32 -12.15
CA GLN A 1054 -16.45 -57.54 -12.85
C GLN A 1054 -15.32 -57.26 -13.84
N SER A 1055 -14.49 -58.29 -14.07
CA SER A 1055 -13.25 -58.32 -14.87
C SER A 1055 -12.10 -57.45 -14.32
N SER A 1056 -11.12 -57.98 -13.59
CA SER A 1056 -10.18 -59.10 -13.83
C SER A 1056 -8.89 -58.67 -14.55
N GLU A 1057 -7.79 -58.90 -13.84
CA GLU A 1057 -6.38 -58.78 -14.20
C GLU A 1057 -6.02 -59.14 -15.66
N THR A 1058 -5.07 -58.43 -16.27
CA THR A 1058 -3.76 -58.97 -16.72
C THR A 1058 -2.93 -57.93 -17.50
N GLY A 1059 -1.60 -58.09 -17.46
CA GLY A 1059 -0.71 -57.65 -18.56
C GLY A 1059 0.13 -56.39 -18.29
N GLY A 1060 1.46 -56.55 -18.25
CA GLY A 1060 2.42 -55.44 -18.32
C GLY A 1060 2.95 -55.21 -19.75
N GLY A 1061 3.91 -54.30 -19.90
CA GLY A 1061 4.62 -54.02 -21.16
C GLY A 1061 4.55 -52.52 -21.53
N THR A 1062 5.59 -51.73 -21.27
CA THR A 1062 6.74 -51.44 -22.16
C THR A 1062 6.45 -50.47 -23.32
N THR A 1063 7.18 -49.35 -23.27
CA THR A 1063 7.56 -48.41 -24.33
C THR A 1063 7.61 -48.95 -25.77
N GLN A 1064 7.06 -48.21 -26.74
CA GLN A 1064 7.80 -47.54 -27.84
C GLN A 1064 6.85 -46.90 -28.89
N ASP A 1065 7.05 -45.61 -29.17
CA ASP A 1065 7.50 -45.11 -30.49
C ASP A 1065 7.11 -45.89 -31.77
N TRP A 1066 6.26 -45.33 -32.65
CA TRP A 1066 6.65 -44.98 -34.05
C TRP A 1066 5.62 -44.23 -34.91
N THR A 1067 6.18 -43.60 -35.94
CA THR A 1067 5.61 -42.86 -37.09
C THR A 1067 4.69 -43.69 -38.03
N GLY A 1068 3.87 -43.02 -38.86
CA GLY A 1068 3.40 -43.63 -40.12
C GLY A 1068 2.38 -42.82 -40.93
N ASN A 1069 2.77 -42.36 -42.13
CA ASN A 1069 1.86 -41.89 -43.19
C ASN A 1069 0.99 -43.02 -43.74
N ALA A 1070 -0.19 -42.69 -44.27
CA ALA A 1070 -0.68 -43.28 -45.53
C ALA A 1070 -1.79 -42.42 -46.17
N ASP A 1071 -1.67 -42.15 -47.47
CA ASP A 1071 -2.69 -41.53 -48.30
C ASP A 1071 -3.92 -42.45 -48.51
N ARG A 1072 -5.07 -41.85 -48.85
CA ARG A 1072 -5.81 -42.34 -50.03
C ARG A 1072 -6.86 -41.37 -50.59
N GLU A 1073 -6.99 -41.46 -51.90
CA GLU A 1073 -7.90 -40.72 -52.77
C GLU A 1073 -9.37 -41.12 -52.55
N GLY A 1074 -10.30 -40.21 -52.90
CA GLY A 1074 -11.74 -40.45 -52.88
C GLY A 1074 -12.47 -39.34 -53.62
N GLU A 1075 -12.84 -39.60 -54.87
CA GLU A 1075 -13.19 -38.58 -55.88
C GLU A 1075 -14.69 -38.64 -56.28
N TRP A 1076 -15.23 -37.55 -56.85
CA TRP A 1076 -16.56 -37.39 -57.48
C TRP A 1076 -17.84 -37.30 -56.62
N GLY A 1077 -18.73 -36.37 -57.00
CA GLY A 1077 -20.10 -36.28 -56.46
C GLY A 1077 -20.89 -34.99 -56.70
N ARG A 1078 -21.03 -34.48 -57.94
CA ARG A 1078 -22.06 -33.47 -58.27
C ARG A 1078 -23.37 -34.16 -58.66
N THR A 1079 -24.50 -33.72 -58.10
CA THR A 1079 -25.82 -33.85 -58.74
C THR A 1079 -26.78 -32.75 -58.27
N MET A 1080 -27.54 -32.17 -59.20
CA MET A 1080 -28.71 -31.33 -58.91
C MET A 1080 -29.97 -32.19 -58.70
N GLY A 1081 -31.01 -31.61 -58.10
CA GLY A 1081 -32.34 -32.22 -58.05
C GLY A 1081 -33.37 -31.33 -57.32
N ASP A 1082 -34.23 -30.65 -58.08
CA ASP A 1082 -35.41 -29.92 -57.58
C ASP A 1082 -36.47 -30.87 -57.00
N GLN A 1083 -37.37 -30.36 -56.13
CA GLN A 1083 -38.80 -30.12 -56.48
C GLN A 1083 -39.69 -29.70 -55.28
N SER A 1084 -40.45 -28.60 -55.47
CA SER A 1084 -41.82 -28.32 -54.95
C SER A 1084 -42.10 -28.35 -53.42
N SER A 1085 -43.09 -27.68 -52.83
CA SER A 1085 -44.01 -26.55 -53.12
C SER A 1085 -44.74 -26.28 -51.78
N GLU A 1086 -45.12 -25.06 -51.35
CA GLU A 1086 -46.38 -24.36 -51.66
C GLU A 1086 -46.42 -23.04 -50.83
N THR A 1087 -46.59 -21.88 -51.46
CA THR A 1087 -47.76 -20.97 -51.46
C THR A 1087 -48.01 -20.03 -50.26
N GLY A 1088 -48.35 -18.76 -50.60
CA GLY A 1088 -48.80 -17.69 -49.69
C GLY A 1088 -47.76 -16.59 -49.47
N GLY A 1089 -47.92 -15.34 -49.94
CA GLY A 1089 -49.02 -14.68 -50.67
C GLY A 1089 -49.27 -13.28 -50.10
N GLY A 1090 -48.75 -12.22 -50.74
CA GLY A 1090 -48.82 -10.86 -50.17
C GLY A 1090 -48.26 -9.76 -51.09
N THR A 1091 -49.03 -9.37 -52.11
CA THR A 1091 -48.92 -8.11 -52.86
C THR A 1091 -49.17 -6.90 -51.94
N THR A 1092 -48.83 -5.63 -52.21
CA THR A 1092 -48.25 -4.86 -53.34
C THR A 1092 -47.52 -3.64 -52.70
N GLN A 1093 -46.89 -2.66 -53.34
CA GLN A 1093 -46.88 -2.15 -54.72
C GLN A 1093 -45.49 -1.54 -55.06
N GLY A 1094 -45.28 -1.08 -56.30
CA GLY A 1094 -44.10 -0.31 -56.69
C GLY A 1094 -44.46 0.97 -57.46
N TRP A 1095 -43.51 1.90 -57.56
CA TRP A 1095 -43.55 3.04 -58.47
C TRP A 1095 -42.25 3.07 -59.29
N THR A 1096 -42.39 3.09 -60.62
CA THR A 1096 -41.29 3.31 -61.56
C THR A 1096 -41.45 4.69 -62.19
N GLY A 1097 -40.34 5.37 -62.46
CA GLY A 1097 -40.32 6.65 -63.14
C GLY A 1097 -38.99 6.81 -63.86
N ASN A 1098 -39.01 6.73 -65.19
CA ASN A 1098 -37.84 6.77 -66.05
C ASN A 1098 -38.09 7.81 -67.15
N ALA A 1099 -37.20 8.80 -67.26
CA ALA A 1099 -37.05 9.78 -68.35
C ALA A 1099 -35.97 10.78 -67.89
N ASP A 1100 -35.06 11.32 -68.69
CA ASP A 1100 -34.48 11.07 -70.02
C ASP A 1100 -33.61 12.33 -70.30
N ARG A 1101 -32.63 12.24 -71.22
CA ARG A 1101 -31.82 13.37 -71.80
C ARG A 1101 -30.74 14.06 -70.93
N GLU A 1102 -29.63 14.59 -71.48
CA GLU A 1102 -28.90 14.43 -72.77
C GLU A 1102 -27.50 15.10 -72.63
N GLY A 1103 -26.51 14.73 -73.47
CA GLY A 1103 -25.19 15.38 -73.62
C GLY A 1103 -24.06 14.70 -72.81
N GLU A 1104 -23.13 13.93 -73.38
CA GLU A 1104 -22.06 14.27 -74.36
C GLU A 1104 -21.14 15.41 -73.85
N TRP A 1105 -19.80 15.39 -73.94
CA TRP A 1105 -18.83 14.79 -74.89
C TRP A 1105 -17.69 14.05 -74.12
N GLY A 1106 -17.11 12.92 -74.56
CA GLY A 1106 -16.06 12.79 -75.60
C GLY A 1106 -14.72 12.33 -74.96
N ARG A 1107 -14.29 11.05 -75.10
CA ARG A 1107 -13.23 10.52 -76.02
C ARG A 1107 -11.85 11.22 -75.91
N THR A 1108 -10.66 10.57 -75.93
CA THR A 1108 -10.23 9.17 -76.17
C THR A 1108 -8.74 9.00 -75.80
N MET A 1109 -8.31 7.75 -75.58
CA MET A 1109 -7.03 7.07 -75.96
C MET A 1109 -6.60 6.17 -74.77
N ALA A 1110 -6.70 4.83 -74.80
CA ALA A 1110 -6.16 3.82 -75.73
C ALA A 1110 -4.69 3.46 -75.44
N ASP A 1111 -4.44 2.15 -75.30
CA ASP A 1111 -3.20 1.52 -74.85
C ASP A 1111 -1.98 1.78 -75.75
N GLN A 1112 -0.79 1.81 -75.15
CA GLN A 1112 0.39 1.15 -75.72
C GLN A 1112 1.20 0.43 -74.64
N SER A 1113 1.59 -0.80 -74.98
CA SER A 1113 2.38 -1.74 -74.19
C SER A 1113 3.86 -1.36 -74.07
N SER A 1114 4.47 -1.73 -72.93
CA SER A 1114 5.82 -2.33 -72.97
C SER A 1114 6.06 -3.21 -71.74
N GLU A 1115 6.60 -4.39 -71.98
CA GLU A 1115 6.98 -5.36 -70.95
C GLU A 1115 8.28 -4.93 -70.25
N THR A 1116 8.30 -4.99 -68.92
CA THR A 1116 9.51 -5.40 -68.18
C THR A 1116 9.07 -6.23 -66.98
N GLY A 1117 9.30 -7.54 -67.05
CA GLY A 1117 9.23 -8.40 -65.88
C GLY A 1117 10.32 -8.04 -64.86
N GLY A 1118 10.03 -8.23 -63.59
CA GLY A 1118 10.94 -7.94 -62.49
C GLY A 1118 10.55 -8.72 -61.25
N ASP A 1119 10.93 -10.00 -61.22
CA ASP A 1119 10.93 -10.78 -59.98
C ASP A 1119 11.83 -10.12 -58.94
N CYS A 1120 11.29 -9.88 -57.74
CA CYS A 1120 12.04 -9.50 -56.55
C CYS A 1120 11.64 -10.37 -55.36
N THR A 1121 11.80 -11.69 -55.53
CA THR A 1121 12.02 -12.60 -54.40
C THR A 1121 13.52 -12.60 -54.07
N GLY A 1122 13.91 -12.16 -52.87
CA GLY A 1122 15.29 -12.33 -52.41
C GLY A 1122 15.73 -11.40 -51.27
N TYR A 1123 16.42 -12.00 -50.30
CA TYR A 1123 17.31 -11.37 -49.31
C TYR A 1123 16.69 -10.46 -48.23
N LEU A 1124 16.11 -11.12 -47.21
CA LEU A 1124 16.52 -10.83 -45.83
C LEU A 1124 17.42 -11.97 -45.38
N ASN A 1125 18.74 -11.76 -45.42
CA ASN A 1125 19.69 -12.68 -44.82
C ASN A 1125 19.66 -12.55 -43.30
N GLU A 1126 19.83 -13.68 -42.64
CA GLU A 1126 20.16 -13.78 -41.23
C GLU A 1126 21.43 -12.96 -40.92
N VAL A 1127 21.40 -12.25 -39.80
CA VAL A 1127 22.61 -11.75 -39.14
C VAL A 1127 22.54 -12.20 -37.69
N ASP A 1128 23.33 -13.22 -37.36
CA ASP A 1128 23.54 -13.65 -35.99
C ASP A 1128 24.12 -12.50 -35.15
N GLY A 1129 23.44 -12.19 -34.05
CA GLY A 1129 23.89 -11.26 -33.03
C GLY A 1129 24.41 -12.02 -31.81
N GLU A 1130 25.68 -12.43 -31.84
CA GLU A 1130 26.30 -13.24 -30.79
C GLU A 1130 26.34 -12.56 -29.40
N GLY A 1131 26.49 -13.38 -28.36
CA GLY A 1131 26.40 -12.95 -26.96
C GLY A 1131 27.57 -12.12 -26.43
N TYR A 1132 27.29 -11.33 -25.39
CA TYR A 1132 28.27 -10.49 -24.70
C TYR A 1132 29.29 -11.29 -23.87
N SER A 1133 30.34 -11.78 -24.54
CA SER A 1133 31.57 -12.27 -23.93
C SER A 1133 32.52 -11.12 -23.61
N ARG A 1134 32.61 -10.69 -22.35
CA ARG A 1134 33.67 -9.76 -21.90
C ARG A 1134 35.01 -10.50 -21.82
N LYS A 1135 35.88 -10.31 -22.82
CA LYS A 1135 37.33 -10.59 -22.68
C LYS A 1135 38.20 -9.40 -23.11
N ILE A 1136 38.85 -8.82 -22.10
CA ILE A 1136 40.27 -8.49 -22.04
C ILE A 1136 40.91 -8.08 -23.38
N GLY A 1137 41.05 -6.75 -23.57
CA GLY A 1137 42.09 -6.17 -24.42
C GLY A 1137 43.16 -5.52 -23.56
N GLY A 1138 44.44 -5.79 -23.82
CA GLY A 1138 45.55 -5.14 -23.13
C GLY A 1138 46.76 -4.97 -24.04
N VAL A 1139 47.45 -3.83 -23.93
CA VAL A 1139 48.78 -3.59 -24.52
C VAL A 1139 49.65 -2.78 -23.55
N HIS A 1140 50.92 -3.20 -23.45
CA HIS A 1140 52.09 -2.69 -22.71
C HIS A 1140 52.22 -1.14 -22.55
N LEU A 1141 52.88 -0.60 -21.50
CA LEU A 1141 54.28 -0.80 -21.08
C LEU A 1141 54.54 -0.44 -19.59
N ALA A 1142 55.71 -0.83 -19.06
CA ALA A 1142 56.14 -0.69 -17.65
C ALA A 1142 56.91 0.65 -17.36
N PRO A 1143 57.28 1.01 -16.10
CA PRO A 1143 58.23 0.25 -15.26
C PRO A 1143 57.88 0.09 -13.75
N LYS A 1144 58.61 -0.81 -13.08
CA LYS A 1144 58.58 -1.07 -11.62
C LYS A 1144 59.07 0.15 -10.81
N PRO A 1145 58.80 0.21 -9.48
CA PRO A 1145 59.86 -0.23 -8.56
C PRO A 1145 59.42 -0.96 -7.28
N LYS A 1146 60.28 -1.94 -6.92
CA LYS A 1146 60.74 -2.34 -5.56
C LYS A 1146 59.75 -2.86 -4.51
N GLU A 1147 60.00 -4.12 -4.14
CA GLU A 1147 59.66 -4.71 -2.84
C GLU A 1147 60.28 -3.91 -1.68
N THR A 1148 59.60 -3.89 -0.54
CA THR A 1148 60.30 -3.76 0.75
C THR A 1148 59.54 -4.54 1.82
N THR A 1149 60.10 -5.67 2.21
CA THR A 1149 59.65 -6.48 3.35
C THR A 1149 59.96 -5.74 4.64
N LEU A 1150 58.99 -5.56 5.55
CA LEU A 1150 59.29 -5.25 6.95
C LEU A 1150 58.22 -5.83 7.88
N ILE A 1151 58.61 -6.86 8.61
CA ILE A 1151 57.91 -7.40 9.78
C ILE A 1151 58.32 -6.56 10.99
N PRO A 1152 57.40 -6.28 11.92
CA PRO A 1152 57.76 -6.49 13.32
C PRO A 1152 56.75 -7.39 14.03
N ARG A 1153 57.27 -8.46 14.63
CA ARG A 1153 56.60 -9.16 15.72
C ARG A 1153 56.60 -8.24 16.94
N VAL A 1154 55.46 -8.13 17.61
CA VAL A 1154 55.44 -7.89 19.06
C VAL A 1154 54.56 -8.99 19.67
N LYS A 1155 55.15 -9.78 20.55
CA LYS A 1155 54.43 -10.58 21.54
C LYS A 1155 54.21 -9.68 22.76
N ASP A 1156 53.12 -9.93 23.49
CA ASP A 1156 52.95 -9.91 24.96
C ASP A 1156 51.45 -10.25 25.16
N GLU A 1157 51.07 -11.46 25.60
CA GLU A 1157 51.04 -11.98 26.99
C GLU A 1157 50.03 -11.28 27.93
N MET A 1158 48.90 -11.98 28.20
CA MET A 1158 48.04 -11.94 29.41
C MET A 1158 47.40 -10.57 29.81
N THR A 1159 46.25 -10.46 30.49
CA THR A 1159 45.35 -11.42 31.17
C THR A 1159 43.97 -10.76 31.33
N TYR A 1160 42.87 -11.46 31.05
CA TYR A 1160 41.80 -11.79 32.02
C TYR A 1160 40.77 -12.74 31.39
#